data_AF-K9RV26-F1
#
_entry.id   AF-K9RV26-F1
#
_cell.length_a   1.000
_cell.length_b   1.000
_cell.length_c   1.000
_cell.angle_alpha   90.00
_cell.angle_beta   90.00
_cell.angle_gamma   90.00
#
_symmetry.space_group_name_H-M   'P 1'
#
loop_
_entity.id
_entity.type
_entity.pdbx_description
1 polymer ?
#
loop_
_entity_poly.entity_id
_entity_poly.type
_entity_poly.pdbx_seq_one_letter_code
_entity_poly.pdbx_strand_id
1 'polypeptide(L)'
;MSNVLYTVTETWQNGFNGKLAVGSPTQTLKGWTVTFDASFTITNIWNAEIVSRQGSRYTIRFAEWNQTIAPGQVVNVGFTANYTGTTPPPVTNLNLTTTTTPAPAPLPTLSINDLSIGEDKGNAVFTVTLSQASTTPVTVSFATTNGTAIASQDYTSRTGTLTFNPGERSKTISVPILNDTLVENNETFTVRLSNAQQATIAKTTGTATITDNDVPPSPPLPTLSINDVSVGEDRGNGVFTVSLSQASTTPVTVSFATANGTATAGQDYTSRTGTLTFNPGERSKTISVPILNDTLVENNETFTVRLSNSQQATIAKTTGTATIIDNDIAPPPLPNQAVTFNIVSDWNSGFTGNFNITNRATQTVNGWTLKFDAPFTITNIWNAEIVSRQGNTYTIKNASFNGTLNPNQTISFGFNGNNPNNVTTPPSNLVFNGNSIQPPPSLPTLTVNDLTVTEGLNANAVFTVNLSQASSNSITVNYGTQSGTATAGQDFTNRTGTLTFAPGETSKTIAIPIIDDTLQEYPETFSLVLSSPTQATLAKATGTGTIISNEVPAAKFNYGEALQKSFLFYEANRSGALPPTNRIDWRGNSALNDGQDVGRDLTGGYYDAGDHGKFGLPMAASMTMLAWGGLEYTPAYTRSGQLDELLSTIKWGTDYILKAHETDSQGTKAFWGQVGRPSLDHAYWGAPENMTMARPAFKIDRQNPGSDLAGESAATLAAASMLFKASNPQYANLLLQNAIQLYNFADQYRGKYSDSIPEIQNYYNSWSGFNDELAWGATWLYKATGNTSYLTKAESLYNGIGRGWTQNWDDKSYGVGVLLAQETGKSRYKTDVENWLDYWSDRSGNGISYTSGGLAWLTQWGSNRYAANTAMLAGIYADTVNDKNGRYANLAKSQIDYLLGDNPRNFSYMVGFGTNYALNPHHRGASGVTNINDPLPNRHILYGALVGGPTSANDFAYQDQRNDYVANEVALDYNAGLTGALARMYQQFGGNPLTDGQLNSLPGITIPNVGGV
;
A
#
# COMPACT_ATOMS: atom_id res chain seq x y z
N MET A 1 -81.64 12.92 5.27
CA MET A 1 -80.64 11.99 4.73
C MET A 1 -79.39 12.80 4.42
N SER A 2 -78.24 12.41 4.95
CA SER A 2 -76.97 13.03 4.61
C SER A 2 -76.63 12.60 3.18
N ASN A 3 -76.34 13.56 2.30
CA ASN A 3 -76.18 13.28 0.87
C ASN A 3 -74.71 13.48 0.48
N VAL A 4 -74.15 12.50 -0.24
CA VAL A 4 -72.91 12.68 -0.99
C VAL A 4 -73.24 12.55 -2.47
N LEU A 5 -72.87 13.56 -3.25
CA LEU A 5 -73.11 13.58 -4.69
C LEU A 5 -71.77 13.52 -5.42
N TYR A 6 -71.64 12.56 -6.33
CA TYR A 6 -70.52 12.48 -7.27
C TYR A 6 -70.85 13.17 -8.58
N THR A 7 -69.93 14.01 -9.05
CA THR A 7 -70.01 14.67 -10.37
C THR A 7 -68.63 14.69 -11.03
N VAL A 8 -68.58 14.40 -12.32
CA VAL A 8 -67.42 14.69 -13.17
C VAL A 8 -67.46 16.15 -13.57
N THR A 9 -66.35 16.87 -13.40
CA THR A 9 -66.27 18.30 -13.71
C THR A 9 -65.50 18.60 -15.00
N GLU A 10 -64.58 17.73 -15.42
CA GLU A 10 -63.76 17.90 -16.62
C GLU A 10 -63.19 16.56 -17.08
N THR A 11 -63.00 16.33 -18.39
CA THR A 11 -62.50 15.05 -18.95
C THR A 11 -61.47 15.25 -20.05
N TRP A 12 -60.45 14.41 -20.11
CA TRP A 12 -59.46 14.32 -21.19
C TRP A 12 -59.12 12.85 -21.51
N GLN A 13 -58.28 12.62 -22.52
CA GLN A 13 -58.09 11.32 -23.19
C GLN A 13 -57.79 10.14 -22.25
N ASN A 14 -57.17 10.36 -21.09
CA ASN A 14 -56.82 9.30 -20.11
C ASN A 14 -57.07 9.71 -18.65
N GLY A 15 -57.90 10.73 -18.40
CA GLY A 15 -58.17 11.21 -17.05
C GLY A 15 -59.34 12.18 -16.96
N PHE A 16 -59.74 12.49 -15.73
CA PHE A 16 -60.82 13.42 -15.46
C PHE A 16 -60.65 14.08 -14.08
N ASN A 17 -61.29 15.23 -13.90
CA ASN A 17 -61.50 15.83 -12.59
C ASN A 17 -62.88 15.44 -12.07
N GLY A 18 -62.92 14.91 -10.84
CA GLY A 18 -64.13 14.49 -10.15
C GLY A 18 -64.36 15.28 -8.88
N LYS A 19 -65.62 15.35 -8.45
CA LYS A 19 -66.05 16.07 -7.26
C LYS A 19 -67.05 15.25 -6.45
N LEU A 20 -66.86 15.20 -5.13
CA LEU A 20 -67.80 14.70 -4.13
C LEU A 20 -68.31 15.86 -3.28
N ALA A 21 -69.60 16.16 -3.38
CA ALA A 21 -70.26 17.17 -2.54
C ALA A 21 -70.82 16.50 -1.29
N VAL A 22 -70.22 16.77 -0.13
CA VAL A 22 -70.56 16.16 1.18
C VAL A 22 -71.32 17.16 2.03
N GLY A 23 -72.55 16.83 2.44
CA GLY A 23 -73.34 17.73 3.29
C GLY A 23 -74.60 17.07 3.87
N SER A 24 -75.28 17.80 4.76
CA SER A 24 -76.58 17.39 5.27
C SER A 24 -77.50 18.60 5.44
N PRO A 25 -78.75 18.53 4.95
CA PRO A 25 -79.70 19.64 5.05
C PRO A 25 -80.23 19.87 6.47
N THR A 26 -80.04 18.92 7.38
CA THR A 26 -80.76 18.90 8.67
C THR A 26 -79.87 18.64 9.88
N GLN A 27 -78.62 18.20 9.69
CA GLN A 27 -77.75 17.78 10.79
C GLN A 27 -76.34 18.31 10.58
N THR A 28 -75.69 18.71 11.67
CA THR A 28 -74.24 18.97 11.66
C THR A 28 -73.51 17.66 11.47
N LEU A 29 -72.71 17.53 10.40
CA LEU A 29 -71.82 16.39 10.21
C LEU A 29 -70.53 16.66 11.00
N LYS A 30 -70.14 15.75 11.89
CA LYS A 30 -68.84 15.79 12.59
C LYS A 30 -68.04 14.53 12.27
N GLY A 31 -66.76 14.73 11.97
CA GLY A 31 -65.83 13.63 11.72
C GLY A 31 -66.29 12.72 10.57
N TRP A 32 -66.66 13.31 9.44
CA TRP A 32 -67.30 12.57 8.35
C TRP A 32 -66.31 11.74 7.53
N THR A 33 -66.71 10.52 7.18
CA THR A 33 -65.94 9.64 6.29
C THR A 33 -66.83 9.21 5.13
N VAL A 34 -66.29 9.19 3.91
CA VAL A 34 -66.98 8.71 2.71
C VAL A 34 -66.28 7.46 2.21
N THR A 35 -67.04 6.38 2.03
CA THR A 35 -66.56 5.17 1.36
C THR A 35 -67.27 4.98 0.03
N PHE A 36 -66.57 4.59 -1.02
CA PHE A 36 -67.14 4.29 -2.33
C PHE A 36 -66.26 3.34 -3.12
N ASP A 37 -66.84 2.62 -4.07
CA ASP A 37 -66.10 1.78 -5.00
C ASP A 37 -65.95 2.51 -6.35
N ALA A 38 -64.75 2.47 -6.93
CA ALA A 38 -64.40 3.11 -8.20
C ALA A 38 -63.42 2.25 -9.00
N SER A 39 -63.61 2.16 -10.32
CA SER A 39 -62.72 1.47 -11.25
C SER A 39 -61.60 2.35 -11.81
N PHE A 40 -61.55 3.62 -11.41
CA PHE A 40 -60.48 4.57 -11.73
C PHE A 40 -59.48 4.71 -10.58
N THR A 41 -58.29 5.24 -10.88
CA THR A 41 -57.26 5.52 -9.86
C THR A 41 -57.18 7.02 -9.61
N ILE A 42 -57.44 7.43 -8.36
CA ILE A 42 -57.25 8.83 -7.94
C ILE A 42 -55.74 9.10 -7.85
N THR A 43 -55.27 10.10 -8.60
CA THR A 43 -53.87 10.53 -8.63
C THR A 43 -53.62 11.75 -7.75
N ASN A 44 -54.64 12.57 -7.50
CA ASN A 44 -54.57 13.69 -6.57
C ASN A 44 -55.94 13.95 -5.93
N ILE A 45 -55.98 14.41 -4.67
CA ILE A 45 -57.20 14.74 -3.93
C ILE A 45 -56.99 16.00 -3.10
N TRP A 46 -58.02 16.85 -2.98
CA TRP A 46 -57.98 18.03 -2.12
C TRP A 46 -59.27 18.18 -1.33
N ASN A 47 -59.18 18.88 -0.20
CA ASN A 47 -60.25 19.04 0.81
C ASN A 47 -60.68 17.73 1.49
N ALA A 48 -59.92 16.64 1.31
CA ALA A 48 -60.06 15.36 1.99
C ALA A 48 -58.74 14.58 1.91
N GLU A 49 -58.62 13.52 2.70
CA GLU A 49 -57.50 12.59 2.69
C GLU A 49 -57.98 11.19 2.32
N ILE A 50 -57.20 10.44 1.53
CA ILE A 50 -57.44 9.01 1.31
C ILE A 50 -56.92 8.25 2.53
N VAL A 51 -57.84 7.62 3.26
CA VAL A 51 -57.53 6.78 4.44
C VAL A 51 -57.03 5.41 4.02
N SER A 52 -57.68 4.82 3.01
CA SER A 52 -57.30 3.50 2.50
C SER A 52 -57.86 3.26 1.11
N ARG A 53 -57.16 2.43 0.32
CA ARG A 53 -57.68 1.80 -0.88
C ARG A 53 -57.50 0.28 -0.79
N GLN A 54 -58.60 -0.47 -0.89
CA GLN A 54 -58.58 -1.92 -0.97
C GLN A 54 -59.27 -2.36 -2.26
N GLY A 55 -58.49 -2.75 -3.27
CA GLY A 55 -59.00 -3.00 -4.62
C GLY A 55 -59.65 -1.75 -5.24
N SER A 56 -60.94 -1.85 -5.59
CA SER A 56 -61.74 -0.73 -6.10
C SER A 56 -62.33 0.15 -5.00
N ARG A 57 -62.25 -0.23 -3.72
CA ARG A 57 -62.88 0.49 -2.60
C ARG A 57 -61.99 1.58 -2.03
N TYR A 58 -62.47 2.81 -2.04
CA TYR A 58 -61.87 3.97 -1.38
C TYR A 58 -62.57 4.28 -0.06
N THR A 59 -61.77 4.63 0.94
CA THR A 59 -62.23 5.33 2.15
C THR A 59 -61.51 6.67 2.21
N ILE A 60 -62.26 7.76 2.21
CA ILE A 60 -61.73 9.12 2.35
C ILE A 60 -62.32 9.80 3.57
N ARG A 61 -61.55 10.65 4.24
CA ARG A 61 -62.01 11.42 5.41
C ARG A 61 -61.84 12.91 5.18
N PHE A 62 -62.58 13.69 5.98
CA PHE A 62 -62.42 15.13 6.10
C PHE A 62 -60.95 15.57 6.20
N ALA A 63 -60.64 16.76 5.69
CA ALA A 63 -59.43 17.49 6.04
C ALA A 63 -59.66 18.26 7.36
N GLU A 64 -58.60 18.54 8.13
CA GLU A 64 -58.73 19.09 9.49
C GLU A 64 -59.64 20.31 9.58
N TRP A 65 -59.56 21.23 8.61
CA TRP A 65 -60.35 22.46 8.59
C TRP A 65 -61.84 22.25 8.24
N ASN A 66 -62.24 21.08 7.73
CA ASN A 66 -63.62 20.79 7.32
C ASN A 66 -64.24 19.58 8.04
N GLN A 67 -63.66 19.17 9.16
CA GLN A 67 -64.17 18.08 10.02
C GLN A 67 -65.63 18.27 10.46
N THR A 68 -66.08 19.51 10.57
CA THR A 68 -67.46 19.86 10.95
C THR A 68 -68.15 20.59 9.81
N ILE A 69 -69.30 20.08 9.36
CA ILE A 69 -70.15 20.70 8.34
C ILE A 69 -71.48 21.05 9.01
N ALA A 70 -71.81 22.34 9.10
CA ALA A 70 -73.08 22.79 9.68
C ALA A 70 -74.29 22.38 8.81
N PRO A 71 -75.51 22.33 9.38
CA PRO A 71 -76.71 22.01 8.60
C PRO A 71 -76.88 22.98 7.42
N GLY A 72 -77.15 22.44 6.23
CA GLY A 72 -77.29 23.20 5.00
C GLY A 72 -75.98 23.60 4.31
N GLN A 73 -74.82 23.37 4.94
CA GLN A 73 -73.51 23.58 4.31
C GLN A 73 -73.06 22.32 3.56
N VAL A 74 -72.22 22.53 2.54
CA VAL A 74 -71.66 21.48 1.69
C VAL A 74 -70.15 21.70 1.55
N VAL A 75 -69.38 20.64 1.78
CA VAL A 75 -67.95 20.60 1.48
C VAL A 75 -67.74 19.89 0.15
N ASN A 76 -66.97 20.52 -0.72
CA ASN A 76 -66.63 19.98 -2.03
C ASN A 76 -65.24 19.37 -1.98
N VAL A 77 -65.19 18.04 -2.01
CA VAL A 77 -63.95 17.28 -2.18
C VAL A 77 -63.70 17.12 -3.66
N GLY A 78 -62.55 17.58 -4.14
CA GLY A 78 -62.18 17.42 -5.55
C GLY A 78 -61.01 16.46 -5.69
N PHE A 79 -60.92 15.81 -6.84
CA PHE A 79 -59.84 14.90 -7.16
C PHE A 79 -59.57 14.83 -8.66
N THR A 80 -58.35 14.45 -9.01
CA THR A 80 -57.93 14.07 -10.36
C THR A 80 -57.77 12.56 -10.41
N ALA A 81 -58.26 11.91 -11.47
CA ALA A 81 -58.19 10.46 -11.61
C ALA A 81 -57.88 10.02 -13.05
N ASN A 82 -57.16 8.90 -13.16
CA ASN A 82 -56.88 8.22 -14.42
C ASN A 82 -57.84 7.03 -14.62
N TYR A 83 -58.29 6.82 -15.85
CA TYR A 83 -59.17 5.71 -16.21
C TYR A 83 -58.88 5.20 -17.63
N THR A 84 -59.27 3.96 -17.91
CA THR A 84 -59.19 3.34 -19.24
C THR A 84 -60.59 3.27 -19.86
N GLY A 85 -60.87 4.08 -20.88
CA GLY A 85 -62.16 4.11 -21.56
C GLY A 85 -62.46 5.46 -22.24
N THR A 86 -63.64 5.61 -22.84
CA THR A 86 -64.08 6.85 -23.52
C THR A 86 -64.99 7.73 -22.68
N THR A 87 -65.49 7.23 -21.54
CA THR A 87 -66.31 7.98 -20.58
C THR A 87 -65.87 7.69 -19.15
N PRO A 88 -65.77 8.70 -18.27
CA PRO A 88 -65.39 8.49 -16.88
C PRO A 88 -66.33 7.52 -16.16
N PRO A 89 -65.80 6.51 -15.43
CA PRO A 89 -66.63 5.53 -14.76
C PRO A 89 -67.42 6.16 -13.60
N PRO A 90 -68.66 5.69 -13.32
CA PRO A 90 -69.40 6.11 -12.14
C PRO A 90 -68.75 5.55 -10.85
N VAL A 91 -69.07 6.18 -9.71
CA VAL A 91 -68.80 5.59 -8.39
C VAL A 91 -70.01 4.79 -7.90
N THR A 92 -69.77 3.68 -7.21
CA THR A 92 -70.82 2.85 -6.59
C THR A 92 -70.58 2.72 -5.08
N ASN A 93 -71.57 2.21 -4.33
CA ASN A 93 -71.46 2.01 -2.88
C ASN A 93 -71.02 3.26 -2.08
N LEU A 94 -71.47 4.44 -2.54
CA LEU A 94 -71.15 5.73 -1.95
C LEU A 94 -71.90 5.93 -0.62
N ASN A 95 -71.17 5.82 0.48
CA ASN A 95 -71.72 5.88 1.84
C ASN A 95 -71.01 6.94 2.67
N LEU A 96 -71.82 7.80 3.30
CA LEU A 96 -71.37 8.80 4.27
C LEU A 96 -71.63 8.30 5.68
N THR A 97 -70.58 8.27 6.48
CA THR A 97 -70.66 7.97 7.91
C THR A 97 -70.26 9.19 8.72
N THR A 98 -70.98 9.43 9.80
CA THR A 98 -70.67 10.49 10.79
C THR A 98 -70.56 9.87 12.16
N THR A 99 -69.71 10.43 13.00
CA THR A 99 -69.58 9.99 14.39
C THR A 99 -70.64 10.71 15.26
N THR A 100 -71.68 9.99 15.69
CA THR A 100 -72.75 10.50 16.60
C THR A 100 -72.62 10.03 18.05
N THR A 101 -71.59 9.27 18.38
CA THR A 101 -71.15 9.01 19.76
C THR A 101 -70.05 10.01 20.13
N PRO A 102 -69.91 10.44 21.41
CA PRO A 102 -68.67 11.08 21.82
C PRO A 102 -67.55 10.15 21.36
N ALA A 103 -66.54 10.70 20.69
CA ALA A 103 -65.39 9.92 20.31
C ALA A 103 -65.00 9.09 21.53
N PRO A 104 -64.81 7.76 21.42
CA PRO A 104 -64.22 7.00 22.53
C PRO A 104 -63.05 7.84 23.00
N ALA A 105 -63.03 8.17 24.31
CA ALA A 105 -62.04 9.08 24.87
C ALA A 105 -60.70 8.74 24.22
N PRO A 106 -60.04 9.70 23.56
CA PRO A 106 -58.94 9.39 22.66
C PRO A 106 -58.02 8.43 23.37
N LEU A 107 -57.75 7.28 22.74
CA LEU A 107 -56.87 6.29 23.36
C LEU A 107 -55.59 7.02 23.74
N PRO A 108 -55.07 6.81 24.97
CA PRO A 108 -53.85 7.47 25.37
C PRO A 108 -52.74 7.16 24.36
N THR A 109 -51.87 8.13 24.13
CA THR A 109 -50.71 7.98 23.26
C THR A 109 -49.51 7.55 24.08
N LEU A 110 -48.75 6.58 23.56
CA LEU A 110 -47.49 6.11 24.10
C LEU A 110 -46.32 6.90 23.51
N SER A 111 -45.41 7.34 24.36
CA SER A 111 -44.13 7.91 23.96
C SER A 111 -43.01 7.33 24.81
N ILE A 112 -41.87 7.05 24.19
CA ILE A 112 -40.64 6.62 24.86
C ILE A 112 -39.61 7.76 24.82
N ASN A 113 -38.93 8.03 25.93
CA ASN A 113 -37.90 9.07 25.97
C ASN A 113 -36.59 8.61 25.31
N ASP A 114 -35.75 9.56 24.96
CA ASP A 114 -34.33 9.31 24.71
C ASP A 114 -33.56 9.51 26.03
N LEU A 115 -32.40 8.91 26.15
CA LEU A 115 -31.52 9.06 27.32
C LEU A 115 -30.06 8.99 26.91
N SER A 116 -29.19 9.54 27.76
CA SER A 116 -27.75 9.33 27.70
C SER A 116 -27.31 8.74 29.04
N ILE A 117 -26.43 7.75 29.00
CA ILE A 117 -26.04 6.97 30.17
C ILE A 117 -24.56 6.58 30.06
N GLY A 118 -23.82 6.65 31.17
CA GLY A 118 -22.48 6.08 31.24
C GLY A 118 -22.56 4.55 31.21
N GLU A 119 -21.61 3.90 30.55
CA GLU A 119 -21.54 2.45 30.52
C GLU A 119 -21.39 1.83 31.94
N ASP A 120 -20.76 2.55 32.88
CA ASP A 120 -20.58 2.17 34.28
C ASP A 120 -21.86 2.20 35.12
N LYS A 121 -22.95 2.75 34.57
CA LYS A 121 -24.23 2.86 35.28
C LYS A 121 -25.07 1.59 35.20
N GLY A 122 -24.66 0.61 34.40
CA GLY A 122 -25.17 -0.76 34.35
C GLY A 122 -26.52 -0.96 33.65
N ASN A 123 -27.46 -0.01 33.66
CA ASN A 123 -28.73 -0.13 32.92
C ASN A 123 -29.19 1.19 32.30
N ALA A 124 -29.53 1.16 31.01
CA ALA A 124 -30.32 2.19 30.35
C ALA A 124 -31.81 1.98 30.67
N VAL A 125 -32.42 2.93 31.37
CA VAL A 125 -33.82 2.84 31.81
C VAL A 125 -34.69 3.80 31.00
N PHE A 126 -35.34 3.26 29.97
CA PHE A 126 -36.30 4.00 29.16
C PHE A 126 -37.64 4.08 29.88
N THR A 127 -38.22 5.28 29.97
CA THR A 127 -39.57 5.53 30.46
C THR A 127 -40.54 5.64 29.28
N VAL A 128 -41.50 4.73 29.25
CA VAL A 128 -42.63 4.75 28.32
C VAL A 128 -43.83 5.38 29.04
N THR A 129 -44.37 6.45 28.49
CA THR A 129 -45.42 7.27 29.11
C THR A 129 -46.69 7.29 28.27
N LEU A 130 -47.84 7.22 28.94
CA LEU A 130 -49.16 7.46 28.40
C LEU A 130 -49.54 8.95 28.56
N SER A 131 -50.06 9.56 27.50
CA SER A 131 -50.54 10.96 27.54
C SER A 131 -51.66 11.20 28.55
N GLN A 132 -52.42 10.15 28.91
CA GLN A 132 -53.39 10.14 30.00
C GLN A 132 -53.51 8.73 30.60
N ALA A 133 -53.96 8.63 31.86
CA ALA A 133 -54.22 7.33 32.47
C ALA A 133 -55.38 6.61 31.76
N SER A 134 -55.22 5.31 31.50
CA SER A 134 -56.30 4.49 30.94
C SER A 134 -57.16 3.89 32.05
N THR A 135 -58.45 3.70 31.80
CA THR A 135 -59.36 2.94 32.68
C THR A 135 -59.35 1.44 32.40
N THR A 136 -58.70 1.00 31.33
CA THR A 136 -58.48 -0.41 30.94
C THR A 136 -56.99 -0.68 30.75
N PRO A 137 -56.51 -1.94 30.89
CA PRO A 137 -55.11 -2.25 30.67
C PRO A 137 -54.63 -1.89 29.25
N VAL A 138 -53.45 -1.27 29.15
CA VAL A 138 -52.77 -0.95 27.87
C VAL A 138 -51.54 -1.83 27.74
N THR A 139 -51.36 -2.46 26.57
CA THR A 139 -50.15 -3.26 26.29
C THR A 139 -49.38 -2.72 25.10
N VAL A 140 -48.05 -2.78 25.13
CA VAL A 140 -47.18 -2.44 24.01
C VAL A 140 -45.93 -3.33 24.00
N SER A 141 -45.60 -3.88 22.83
CA SER A 141 -44.37 -4.66 22.65
C SER A 141 -43.18 -3.75 22.41
N PHE A 142 -41.98 -4.18 22.81
CA PHE A 142 -40.74 -3.47 22.53
C PHE A 142 -39.63 -4.43 22.11
N ALA A 143 -38.69 -3.92 21.32
CA ALA A 143 -37.45 -4.61 20.95
C ALA A 143 -36.30 -3.61 20.83
N THR A 144 -35.10 -4.02 21.22
CA THR A 144 -33.87 -3.25 20.98
C THR A 144 -33.33 -3.49 19.57
N THR A 145 -32.72 -2.47 18.96
CA THR A 145 -31.99 -2.55 17.69
C THR A 145 -30.65 -1.82 17.84
N ASN A 146 -29.57 -2.42 17.32
CA ASN A 146 -28.23 -1.83 17.31
C ASN A 146 -28.23 -0.49 16.56
N GLY A 147 -27.39 0.44 17.03
CA GLY A 147 -26.98 1.62 16.28
C GLY A 147 -25.47 1.55 16.07
N THR A 148 -24.73 2.51 16.61
CA THR A 148 -23.27 2.35 16.76
C THR A 148 -22.92 1.38 17.90
N ALA A 149 -23.73 1.31 18.96
CA ALA A 149 -23.64 0.29 19.99
C ALA A 149 -24.23 -1.04 19.49
N ILE A 150 -23.47 -2.11 19.66
CA ILE A 150 -23.70 -3.50 19.26
C ILE A 150 -24.12 -4.36 20.46
N ALA A 151 -25.25 -5.06 20.31
CA ALA A 151 -25.68 -6.02 21.31
C ALA A 151 -24.62 -7.11 21.54
N SER A 152 -24.36 -7.44 22.81
CA SER A 152 -23.32 -8.38 23.31
C SER A 152 -21.92 -7.78 23.43
N GLN A 153 -21.69 -6.56 22.97
CA GLN A 153 -20.47 -5.78 23.22
C GLN A 153 -20.79 -4.67 24.23
N ASP A 154 -21.75 -3.81 23.90
CA ASP A 154 -21.97 -2.57 24.68
C ASP A 154 -23.31 -2.61 25.44
N TYR A 155 -24.24 -3.46 25.02
CA TYR A 155 -25.50 -3.68 25.76
C TYR A 155 -26.07 -5.08 25.55
N THR A 156 -26.94 -5.52 26.47
CA THR A 156 -27.69 -6.79 26.30
C THR A 156 -29.01 -6.54 25.61
N SER A 157 -29.21 -7.13 24.42
CA SER A 157 -30.47 -6.99 23.69
C SER A 157 -31.69 -7.44 24.49
N ARG A 158 -32.81 -6.72 24.33
CA ARG A 158 -34.08 -7.05 24.99
C ARG A 158 -35.25 -6.96 24.04
N THR A 159 -36.19 -7.89 24.21
CA THR A 159 -37.55 -7.80 23.68
C THR A 159 -38.54 -8.09 24.80
N GLY A 160 -39.78 -7.63 24.66
CA GLY A 160 -40.82 -7.87 25.67
C GLY A 160 -42.12 -7.15 25.39
N THR A 161 -43.04 -7.23 26.34
CA THR A 161 -44.31 -6.49 26.33
C THR A 161 -44.50 -5.77 27.67
N LEU A 162 -44.74 -4.47 27.61
CA LEU A 162 -45.16 -3.68 28.77
C LEU A 162 -46.68 -3.77 28.91
N THR A 163 -47.16 -3.91 30.14
CA THR A 163 -48.58 -3.81 30.50
C THR A 163 -48.75 -2.69 31.52
N PHE A 164 -49.56 -1.69 31.18
CA PHE A 164 -50.01 -0.63 32.08
C PHE A 164 -51.36 -1.07 32.65
N ASN A 165 -51.44 -1.25 33.95
CA ASN A 165 -52.69 -1.49 34.64
C ASN A 165 -53.54 -0.21 34.65
N PRO A 166 -54.88 -0.31 34.82
CA PRO A 166 -55.75 0.86 34.92
C PRO A 166 -55.21 1.89 35.93
N GLY A 167 -55.14 3.16 35.52
CA GLY A 167 -54.60 4.25 36.32
C GLY A 167 -53.09 4.51 36.18
N GLU A 168 -52.30 3.55 35.68
CA GLU A 168 -50.87 3.74 35.48
C GLU A 168 -50.60 4.64 34.26
N ARG A 169 -49.60 5.54 34.37
CA ARG A 169 -49.22 6.47 33.29
C ARG A 169 -47.81 6.27 32.76
N SER A 170 -46.94 5.58 33.49
CA SER A 170 -45.57 5.31 33.06
C SER A 170 -45.15 3.89 33.43
N LYS A 171 -44.33 3.30 32.58
CA LYS A 171 -43.60 2.05 32.83
C LYS A 171 -42.19 2.21 32.30
N THR A 172 -41.27 1.40 32.80
CA THR A 172 -39.88 1.44 32.37
C THR A 172 -39.45 0.17 31.65
N ILE A 173 -38.52 0.33 30.71
CA ILE A 173 -37.78 -0.74 30.06
C ILE A 173 -36.32 -0.58 30.49
N SER A 174 -35.81 -1.55 31.24
CA SER A 174 -34.40 -1.59 31.66
C SER A 174 -33.62 -2.45 30.69
N VAL A 175 -32.64 -1.86 30.00
CA VAL A 175 -31.72 -2.55 29.10
C VAL A 175 -30.33 -2.57 29.76
N PRO A 176 -29.76 -3.74 30.08
CA PRO A 176 -28.42 -3.82 30.66
C PRO A 176 -27.37 -3.25 29.71
N ILE A 177 -26.52 -2.38 30.24
CA ILE A 177 -25.32 -1.86 29.56
C ILE A 177 -24.13 -2.69 30.01
N LEU A 178 -23.27 -3.03 29.08
CA LEU A 178 -22.04 -3.77 29.34
C LEU A 178 -20.95 -2.70 29.50
N ASN A 179 -20.36 -2.62 30.69
CA ASN A 179 -19.20 -1.75 30.92
C ASN A 179 -17.95 -2.56 30.62
N ASP A 180 -17.02 -1.98 29.88
CA ASP A 180 -15.72 -2.59 29.70
C ASP A 180 -14.55 -1.68 30.12
N THR A 181 -13.45 -1.71 29.38
CA THR A 181 -12.21 -0.95 29.66
C THR A 181 -11.65 -0.29 28.39
N LEU A 182 -12.39 -0.36 27.28
CA LEU A 182 -11.98 0.14 25.97
C LEU A 182 -12.43 1.60 25.85
N VAL A 183 -11.54 2.45 25.36
CA VAL A 183 -11.91 3.84 25.06
C VAL A 183 -12.60 3.89 23.72
N GLU A 184 -13.84 4.33 23.75
CA GLU A 184 -14.77 4.31 22.63
C GLU A 184 -15.36 5.71 22.41
N ASN A 185 -15.94 5.92 21.23
CA ASN A 185 -16.75 7.13 21.04
C ASN A 185 -18.12 6.93 21.69
N ASN A 186 -18.88 8.01 21.90
CA ASN A 186 -20.27 7.85 22.32
C ASN A 186 -21.05 6.99 21.32
N GLU A 187 -21.62 5.90 21.82
CA GLU A 187 -22.32 4.92 21.01
C GLU A 187 -23.83 4.99 21.21
N THR A 188 -24.60 4.42 20.31
CA THR A 188 -26.06 4.49 20.36
C THR A 188 -26.74 3.17 20.03
N PHE A 189 -27.81 2.85 20.74
CA PHE A 189 -28.78 1.83 20.35
C PHE A 189 -30.20 2.35 20.56
N THR A 190 -31.19 1.65 20.02
CA THR A 190 -32.59 2.10 20.08
C THR A 190 -33.52 1.05 20.68
N VAL A 191 -34.59 1.49 21.33
CA VAL A 191 -35.74 0.68 21.74
C VAL A 191 -36.96 1.09 20.92
N ARG A 192 -37.52 0.17 20.15
CA ARG A 192 -38.68 0.41 19.28
C ARG A 192 -39.96 -0.18 19.87
N LEU A 193 -40.98 0.64 20.03
CA LEU A 193 -42.33 0.24 20.43
C LEU A 193 -43.13 -0.29 19.23
N SER A 194 -43.95 -1.31 19.46
CA SER A 194 -44.80 -1.94 18.44
C SER A 194 -46.05 -2.58 19.05
N ASN A 195 -47.01 -2.95 18.20
CA ASN A 195 -48.19 -3.75 18.58
C ASN A 195 -48.99 -3.20 19.79
N ALA A 196 -49.15 -1.88 19.89
CA ALA A 196 -49.90 -1.26 20.98
C ALA A 196 -51.40 -1.63 20.93
N GLN A 197 -51.97 -1.95 22.09
CA GLN A 197 -53.41 -2.22 22.26
C GLN A 197 -53.99 -1.23 23.28
N GLN A 198 -55.19 -0.71 23.00
CA GLN A 198 -55.85 0.32 23.83
C GLN A 198 -55.05 1.64 23.98
N ALA A 199 -54.05 1.86 23.12
CA ALA A 199 -53.25 3.07 22.99
C ALA A 199 -52.74 3.20 21.54
N THR A 200 -52.35 4.41 21.14
CA THR A 200 -51.61 4.64 19.88
C THR A 200 -50.17 5.03 20.20
N ILE A 201 -49.22 4.80 19.29
CA ILE A 201 -47.80 5.14 19.51
C ILE A 201 -47.52 6.49 18.87
N ALA A 202 -47.20 7.51 19.68
CA ALA A 202 -46.86 8.85 19.20
C ALA A 202 -45.35 9.01 18.93
N LYS A 203 -44.50 8.39 19.76
CA LYS A 203 -43.07 8.30 19.53
C LYS A 203 -42.66 6.83 19.56
N THR A 204 -42.27 6.31 18.41
CA THR A 204 -42.05 4.86 18.19
C THR A 204 -40.70 4.36 18.67
N THR A 205 -39.70 5.23 18.76
CA THR A 205 -38.32 4.85 19.04
C THR A 205 -37.74 5.73 20.13
N GLY A 206 -37.12 5.13 21.15
CA GLY A 206 -36.28 5.83 22.11
C GLY A 206 -34.82 5.47 21.85
N THR A 207 -33.95 6.47 21.76
CA THR A 207 -32.51 6.28 21.56
C THR A 207 -31.78 6.36 22.91
N ALA A 208 -30.93 5.39 23.20
CA ALA A 208 -29.93 5.51 24.26
C ALA A 208 -28.60 5.87 23.62
N THR A 209 -27.93 6.88 24.18
CA THR A 209 -26.52 7.17 23.92
C THR A 209 -25.69 6.66 25.10
N ILE A 210 -24.89 5.62 24.87
CA ILE A 210 -23.89 5.14 25.82
C ILE A 210 -22.71 6.09 25.73
N THR A 211 -22.36 6.73 26.83
CA THR A 211 -21.15 7.56 26.92
C THR A 211 -20.05 6.76 27.55
N ASP A 212 -18.94 6.67 26.85
CA ASP A 212 -17.70 6.08 27.35
C ASP A 212 -17.27 6.79 28.65
N ASN A 213 -17.00 6.00 29.69
CA ASN A 213 -16.41 6.52 30.94
C ASN A 213 -14.98 6.08 31.14
N ASP A 214 -14.42 5.34 30.18
CA ASP A 214 -13.03 5.01 30.15
C ASP A 214 -12.24 6.20 29.63
N VAL A 215 -11.31 6.65 30.47
CA VAL A 215 -10.30 7.59 30.04
C VAL A 215 -9.23 6.80 29.31
N PRO A 216 -8.61 7.34 28.23
CA PRO A 216 -7.43 6.73 27.66
C PRO A 216 -6.49 6.41 28.81
N PRO A 217 -5.93 5.18 28.91
CA PRO A 217 -4.81 5.00 29.81
C PRO A 217 -3.84 6.13 29.45
N SER A 218 -3.49 6.97 30.44
CA SER A 218 -2.52 8.05 30.22
C SER A 218 -1.41 7.44 29.37
N PRO A 219 -1.05 8.05 28.21
CA PRO A 219 -0.15 7.42 27.26
C PRO A 219 1.02 6.88 28.07
N PRO A 220 1.38 5.59 27.91
CA PRO A 220 2.30 4.94 28.83
C PRO A 220 3.51 5.84 29.00
N LEU A 221 3.79 6.23 30.24
CA LEU A 221 4.92 7.10 30.53
C LEU A 221 6.12 6.55 29.77
N PRO A 222 6.86 7.38 29.03
CA PRO A 222 7.97 6.89 28.21
C PRO A 222 8.89 6.04 29.08
N THR A 223 9.35 4.93 28.53
CA THR A 223 10.25 4.05 29.27
C THR A 223 11.69 4.52 29.09
N LEU A 224 12.41 4.64 30.19
CA LEU A 224 13.86 4.87 30.22
C LEU A 224 14.61 3.55 30.07
N SER A 225 15.57 3.53 29.18
CA SER A 225 16.56 2.45 29.08
C SER A 225 17.97 3.04 29.02
N ILE A 226 18.94 2.32 29.55
CA ILE A 226 20.36 2.66 29.47
C ILE A 226 21.08 1.54 28.73
N ASN A 227 21.92 1.88 27.76
CA ASN A 227 22.68 0.88 27.03
C ASN A 227 23.83 0.30 27.87
N ASP A 228 24.30 -0.87 27.47
CA ASP A 228 25.62 -1.33 27.91
C ASP A 228 26.67 -0.67 27.02
N VAL A 229 27.84 -0.42 27.59
CA VAL A 229 28.97 0.20 26.88
C VAL A 229 30.16 -0.73 26.99
N SER A 230 30.92 -0.86 25.92
CA SER A 230 32.26 -1.44 26.00
C SER A 230 33.24 -0.33 25.66
N VAL A 231 34.21 -0.11 26.52
CA VAL A 231 35.14 1.00 26.40
C VAL A 231 36.54 0.46 26.67
N GLY A 232 37.50 0.78 25.79
CA GLY A 232 38.90 0.48 26.06
C GLY A 232 39.39 1.36 27.21
N GLU A 233 40.23 0.82 28.07
CA GLU A 233 40.82 1.57 29.19
C GLU A 233 41.53 2.87 28.75
N ASP A 234 42.08 2.94 27.53
CA ASP A 234 42.73 4.12 26.93
C ASP A 234 41.78 5.21 26.44
N ARG A 235 40.46 4.93 26.38
CA ARG A 235 39.48 5.82 25.73
C ARG A 235 38.92 6.91 26.65
N GLY A 236 39.38 6.94 27.91
CA GLY A 236 39.17 8.04 28.86
C GLY A 236 37.78 8.12 29.51
N ASN A 237 36.67 7.86 28.81
CA ASN A 237 35.34 7.81 29.44
C ASN A 237 34.42 6.73 28.85
N GLY A 238 33.72 5.97 29.69
CA GLY A 238 32.55 5.18 29.31
C GLY A 238 31.33 6.09 29.21
N VAL A 239 30.72 6.20 28.02
CA VAL A 239 29.58 7.08 27.76
C VAL A 239 28.31 6.28 27.56
N PHE A 240 27.45 6.26 28.58
CA PHE A 240 26.15 5.61 28.56
C PHE A 240 25.11 6.56 27.99
N THR A 241 24.35 6.11 27.00
CA THR A 241 23.14 6.78 26.50
C THR A 241 21.93 6.26 27.26
N VAL A 242 21.20 7.18 27.87
CA VAL A 242 19.89 6.95 28.47
C VAL A 242 18.83 7.45 27.50
N SER A 243 17.91 6.57 27.09
CA SER A 243 16.92 6.82 26.05
C SER A 243 15.49 6.70 26.57
N LEU A 244 14.61 7.57 26.09
CA LEU A 244 13.16 7.45 26.22
C LEU A 244 12.58 6.72 25.00
N SER A 245 11.64 5.79 25.23
CA SER A 245 10.93 5.09 24.15
C SER A 245 10.17 6.05 23.22
N GLN A 246 9.76 7.22 23.72
CA GLN A 246 9.10 8.29 22.98
C GLN A 246 9.45 9.65 23.60
N ALA A 247 9.35 10.73 22.82
CA ALA A 247 9.55 12.08 23.36
C ALA A 247 8.44 12.41 24.35
N SER A 248 8.80 12.94 25.52
CA SER A 248 7.82 13.44 26.49
C SER A 248 7.41 14.87 26.15
N THR A 249 6.17 15.24 26.43
CA THR A 249 5.67 16.64 26.36
C THR A 249 5.90 17.41 27.65
N THR A 250 6.32 16.75 28.73
CA THR A 250 6.72 17.36 30.01
C THR A 250 8.13 16.90 30.41
N PRO A 251 8.88 17.66 31.23
CA PRO A 251 10.23 17.25 31.61
C PRO A 251 10.24 15.90 32.33
N VAL A 252 11.13 15.00 31.91
CA VAL A 252 11.37 13.70 32.57
C VAL A 252 12.69 13.78 33.34
N THR A 253 12.70 13.35 34.60
CA THR A 253 13.93 13.28 35.41
C THR A 253 14.24 11.86 35.85
N VAL A 254 15.53 11.49 35.88
CA VAL A 254 15.99 10.20 36.42
C VAL A 254 17.35 10.35 37.08
N SER A 255 17.50 9.79 38.28
CA SER A 255 18.78 9.75 38.99
C SER A 255 19.63 8.57 38.52
N PHE A 256 20.95 8.69 38.59
CA PHE A 256 21.88 7.61 38.31
C PHE A 256 23.02 7.55 39.32
N ALA A 257 23.55 6.35 39.54
CA ALA A 257 24.75 6.10 40.33
C ALA A 257 25.57 4.95 39.74
N THR A 258 26.90 5.06 39.77
CA THR A 258 27.81 3.96 39.42
C THR A 258 27.96 2.97 40.58
N ALA A 259 28.16 1.69 40.28
CA ALA A 259 28.54 0.66 41.25
C ALA A 259 29.58 -0.29 40.65
N ASN A 260 30.52 -0.74 41.50
CA ASN A 260 31.58 -1.68 41.12
C ASN A 260 30.99 -3.01 40.63
N GLY A 261 31.68 -3.64 39.67
CA GLY A 261 31.46 -5.02 39.27
C GLY A 261 32.74 -5.81 39.55
N THR A 262 33.42 -6.29 38.51
CA THR A 262 34.82 -6.73 38.62
C THR A 262 35.79 -5.55 38.64
N ALA A 263 35.44 -4.43 37.98
CA ALA A 263 36.15 -3.16 38.05
C ALA A 263 35.80 -2.40 39.34
N THR A 264 36.82 -1.77 39.94
CA THR A 264 36.83 -1.05 41.21
C THR A 264 36.97 0.47 41.02
N ALA A 265 36.04 1.24 41.57
CA ALA A 265 36.11 2.70 41.55
C ALA A 265 37.40 3.21 42.23
N GLY A 266 38.12 4.10 41.55
CA GLY A 266 39.40 4.68 41.99
C GLY A 266 40.63 3.91 41.54
N GLN A 267 40.48 2.71 40.97
CA GLN A 267 41.55 2.00 40.23
C GLN A 267 41.23 2.04 38.74
N ASP A 268 40.04 1.57 38.35
CA ASP A 268 39.72 1.30 36.93
C ASP A 268 38.72 2.32 36.34
N TYR A 269 37.94 2.99 37.20
CA TYR A 269 37.04 4.07 36.80
C TYR A 269 36.78 5.07 37.93
N THR A 270 36.30 6.27 37.63
CA THR A 270 35.90 7.27 38.64
C THR A 270 34.39 7.17 38.91
N SER A 271 33.99 6.91 40.17
CA SER A 271 32.58 6.80 40.55
C SER A 271 31.80 8.10 40.29
N ARG A 272 30.56 7.99 39.80
CA ARG A 272 29.69 9.14 39.49
C ARG A 272 28.25 8.92 39.96
N THR A 273 27.62 9.98 40.47
CA THR A 273 26.18 10.04 40.74
C THR A 273 25.60 11.35 40.19
N GLY A 274 24.32 11.37 39.84
CA GLY A 274 23.66 12.60 39.36
C GLY A 274 22.19 12.42 39.02
N THR A 275 21.60 13.47 38.44
CA THR A 275 20.24 13.44 37.87
C THR A 275 20.29 13.93 36.43
N LEU A 276 19.66 13.18 35.53
CA LEU A 276 19.39 13.61 34.15
C LEU A 276 18.00 14.22 34.09
N THR A 277 17.88 15.33 33.36
CA THR A 277 16.61 15.95 33.00
C THR A 277 16.50 15.97 31.48
N PHE A 278 15.44 15.36 30.95
CA PHE A 278 15.03 15.44 29.56
C PHE A 278 13.97 16.54 29.47
N ASN A 279 14.26 17.60 28.72
CA ASN A 279 13.27 18.62 28.42
C ASN A 279 12.23 18.08 27.42
N PRO A 280 11.04 18.70 27.32
CA PRO A 280 10.03 18.29 26.35
C PRO A 280 10.60 18.16 24.95
N GLY A 281 10.30 17.06 24.26
CA GLY A 281 10.84 16.75 22.92
C GLY A 281 12.17 15.98 22.91
N GLU A 282 12.96 16.00 23.98
CA GLU A 282 14.24 15.27 24.04
C GLU A 282 14.01 13.77 24.26
N ARG A 283 14.75 12.92 23.54
CA ARG A 283 14.64 11.45 23.64
C ARG A 283 15.89 10.76 24.18
N SER A 284 17.04 11.42 24.24
CA SER A 284 18.28 10.82 24.74
C SER A 284 19.13 11.83 25.51
N LYS A 285 19.83 11.34 26.53
CA LYS A 285 20.87 12.06 27.28
C LYS A 285 22.02 11.11 27.57
N THR A 286 23.21 11.62 27.84
CA THR A 286 24.38 10.79 28.12
C THR A 286 24.91 10.96 29.54
N ILE A 287 25.43 9.86 30.10
CA ILE A 287 26.20 9.81 31.34
C ILE A 287 27.62 9.41 30.96
N SER A 288 28.58 10.30 31.20
CA SER A 288 30.00 10.05 30.97
C SER A 288 30.68 9.67 32.29
N VAL A 289 31.29 8.51 32.36
CA VAL A 289 32.03 8.00 33.52
C VAL A 289 33.50 7.88 33.14
N PRO A 290 34.42 8.62 33.77
CA PRO A 290 35.85 8.51 33.48
C PRO A 290 36.40 7.12 33.74
N ILE A 291 37.14 6.58 32.77
CA ILE A 291 37.90 5.32 32.87
C ILE A 291 39.34 5.68 33.17
N LEU A 292 39.96 4.92 34.07
CA LEU A 292 41.34 5.10 34.48
C LEU A 292 42.16 4.04 33.77
N ASN A 293 43.12 4.48 32.95
CA ASN A 293 44.01 3.59 32.20
C ASN A 293 45.25 3.26 33.04
N ASP A 294 45.68 2.01 33.03
CA ASP A 294 46.99 1.64 33.59
C ASP A 294 47.87 0.84 32.60
N THR A 295 48.68 -0.10 33.10
CA THR A 295 49.66 -0.89 32.33
C THR A 295 49.67 -2.37 32.72
N LEU A 296 48.69 -2.81 33.50
CA LEU A 296 48.59 -4.16 34.02
C LEU A 296 47.74 -4.99 33.06
N VAL A 297 48.26 -6.13 32.61
CA VAL A 297 47.46 -7.08 31.81
C VAL A 297 46.44 -7.73 32.72
N GLU A 298 45.18 -7.39 32.52
CA GLU A 298 44.05 -7.92 33.28
C GLU A 298 43.07 -8.65 32.35
N ASN A 299 41.98 -9.18 32.91
CA ASN A 299 40.87 -9.62 32.07
C ASN A 299 39.92 -8.44 31.91
N ASN A 300 39.10 -8.43 30.85
CA ASN A 300 38.04 -7.43 30.73
C ASN A 300 37.21 -7.35 32.02
N GLU A 301 37.12 -6.15 32.55
CA GLU A 301 36.45 -5.88 33.81
C GLU A 301 35.14 -5.13 33.59
N THR A 302 34.27 -5.12 34.60
CA THR A 302 32.94 -4.52 34.47
C THR A 302 32.58 -3.63 35.65
N PHE A 303 31.90 -2.52 35.38
CA PHE A 303 31.15 -1.76 36.39
C PHE A 303 29.77 -1.42 35.84
N THR A 304 28.89 -0.89 36.68
CA THR A 304 27.51 -0.59 36.26
C THR A 304 27.11 0.85 36.55
N VAL A 305 26.20 1.38 35.74
CA VAL A 305 25.44 2.61 36.01
C VAL A 305 23.99 2.23 36.19
N ARG A 306 23.43 2.51 37.37
CA ARG A 306 22.06 2.17 37.74
C ARG A 306 21.19 3.41 37.76
N LEU A 307 20.08 3.38 37.01
CA LEU A 307 19.02 4.38 37.02
C LEU A 307 18.10 4.18 38.23
N SER A 308 17.59 5.27 38.79
CA SER A 308 16.66 5.25 39.93
C SER A 308 15.82 6.53 39.99
N ASN A 309 14.79 6.55 40.84
CA ASN A 309 13.98 7.74 41.14
C ASN A 309 13.44 8.46 39.89
N SER A 310 12.94 7.73 38.88
CA SER A 310 12.38 8.35 37.67
C SER A 310 11.05 9.04 37.97
N GLN A 311 10.84 10.22 37.36
CA GLN A 311 9.57 10.94 37.38
C GLN A 311 9.10 11.17 35.94
N GLN A 312 7.79 11.02 35.68
CA GLN A 312 7.19 11.13 34.34
C GLN A 312 7.74 10.12 33.30
N ALA A 313 8.42 9.07 33.78
CA ALA A 313 8.90 7.94 33.00
C ALA A 313 8.99 6.70 33.89
N THR A 314 8.88 5.51 33.29
CA THR A 314 9.16 4.23 33.95
C THR A 314 10.53 3.71 33.50
N ILE A 315 11.26 2.96 34.33
CA ILE A 315 12.59 2.46 33.96
C ILE A 315 12.45 1.02 33.43
N ALA A 316 12.57 0.84 32.11
CA ALA A 316 12.49 -0.48 31.47
C ALA A 316 13.81 -1.26 31.59
N LYS A 317 14.96 -0.58 31.47
CA LYS A 317 16.28 -1.18 31.74
C LYS A 317 16.97 -0.34 32.81
N THR A 318 17.11 -0.92 34.00
CA THR A 318 17.57 -0.21 35.20
C THR A 318 19.09 -0.06 35.28
N THR A 319 19.84 -0.92 34.61
CA THR A 319 21.30 -0.97 34.74
C THR A 319 21.94 -1.04 33.37
N GLY A 320 22.89 -0.14 33.10
CA GLY A 320 23.82 -0.24 31.99
C GLY A 320 25.14 -0.80 32.53
N THR A 321 25.66 -1.84 31.89
CA THR A 321 26.96 -2.43 32.23
C THR A 321 28.02 -1.81 31.35
N ALA A 322 29.08 -1.25 31.94
CA ALA A 322 30.31 -0.97 31.24
C ALA A 322 31.22 -2.19 31.32
N THR A 323 31.70 -2.66 30.17
CA THR A 323 32.85 -3.56 30.09
C THR A 323 34.07 -2.73 29.71
N ILE A 324 35.01 -2.59 30.64
CA ILE A 324 36.33 -2.05 30.37
C ILE A 324 37.10 -3.17 29.65
N ILE A 325 37.45 -2.91 28.40
CA ILE A 325 38.26 -3.84 27.61
C ILE A 325 39.71 -3.51 27.93
N ASP A 326 40.40 -4.46 28.53
CA ASP A 326 41.85 -4.46 28.71
C ASP A 326 42.48 -4.35 27.32
N ASN A 327 43.22 -3.26 27.09
CA ASN A 327 43.94 -3.04 25.85
C ASN A 327 45.41 -3.42 25.99
N ASP A 328 45.84 -3.74 27.20
CA ASP A 328 47.04 -4.50 27.46
C ASP A 328 46.86 -5.94 26.96
N ILE A 329 47.94 -6.55 26.48
CA ILE A 329 47.86 -7.86 25.82
C ILE A 329 49.00 -8.74 26.32
N ALA A 330 48.67 -9.89 26.91
CA ALA A 330 49.62 -11.00 27.00
C ALA A 330 49.85 -11.57 25.58
N PRO A 331 51.09 -11.67 25.09
CA PRO A 331 51.34 -12.07 23.71
C PRO A 331 50.93 -13.54 23.46
N PRO A 332 50.22 -13.86 22.35
CA PRO A 332 49.88 -15.23 22.00
C PRO A 332 51.15 -16.03 21.61
N PRO A 333 51.18 -17.38 21.75
CA PRO A 333 52.26 -18.17 21.20
C PRO A 333 52.20 -18.08 19.66
N LEU A 334 53.21 -17.46 19.09
CA LEU A 334 53.26 -17.12 17.67
C LEU A 334 53.56 -18.37 16.82
N PRO A 335 53.00 -18.47 15.60
CA PRO A 335 53.47 -19.47 14.63
C PRO A 335 54.96 -19.25 14.36
N ASN A 336 55.70 -20.34 14.20
CA ASN A 336 57.15 -20.33 13.98
C ASN A 336 57.61 -19.37 12.87
N GLN A 337 56.76 -19.07 11.88
CA GLN A 337 57.01 -18.03 10.88
C GLN A 337 55.77 -17.17 10.67
N ALA A 338 55.97 -15.86 10.48
CA ALA A 338 54.92 -14.91 10.12
C ALA A 338 55.22 -14.29 8.75
N VAL A 339 54.20 -14.23 7.88
CA VAL A 339 54.32 -13.63 6.54
C VAL A 339 53.26 -12.54 6.38
N THR A 340 53.69 -11.34 5.98
CA THR A 340 52.78 -10.22 5.67
C THR A 340 52.93 -9.81 4.21
N PHE A 341 51.81 -9.48 3.56
CA PHE A 341 51.78 -8.92 2.21
C PHE A 341 51.29 -7.48 2.25
N ASN A 342 52.03 -6.57 1.62
CA ASN A 342 51.70 -5.16 1.54
C ASN A 342 51.75 -4.68 0.09
N ILE A 343 50.78 -3.86 -0.31
CA ILE A 343 50.89 -3.04 -1.51
C ILE A 343 51.65 -1.77 -1.11
N VAL A 344 52.78 -1.53 -1.78
CA VAL A 344 53.64 -0.37 -1.52
C VAL A 344 53.17 0.85 -2.33
N SER A 345 52.73 0.61 -3.56
CA SER A 345 52.16 1.61 -4.46
C SER A 345 51.37 0.92 -5.57
N ASP A 346 50.35 1.55 -6.13
CA ASP A 346 49.58 1.03 -7.26
C ASP A 346 49.35 2.09 -8.37
N TRP A 347 48.96 1.61 -9.54
CA TRP A 347 48.58 2.40 -10.71
C TRP A 347 47.58 1.60 -11.56
N ASN A 348 46.87 2.27 -12.47
CA ASN A 348 45.71 1.71 -13.21
C ASN A 348 45.90 0.33 -13.89
N SER A 349 47.13 -0.13 -14.09
CA SER A 349 47.43 -1.41 -14.76
C SER A 349 48.38 -2.33 -13.96
N GLY A 350 48.84 -1.91 -12.78
CA GLY A 350 49.81 -2.67 -11.99
C GLY A 350 50.08 -2.09 -10.60
N PHE A 351 50.93 -2.76 -9.83
CA PHE A 351 51.28 -2.36 -8.48
C PHE A 351 52.67 -2.85 -8.09
N THR A 352 53.26 -2.24 -7.08
CA THR A 352 54.43 -2.74 -6.36
C THR A 352 53.97 -3.41 -5.07
N GLY A 353 54.24 -4.70 -4.92
CA GLY A 353 53.97 -5.49 -3.73
C GLY A 353 55.23 -5.83 -2.96
N ASN A 354 55.10 -6.03 -1.65
CA ASN A 354 56.17 -6.46 -0.76
C ASN A 354 55.68 -7.57 0.18
N PHE A 355 56.47 -8.64 0.28
CA PHE A 355 56.32 -9.66 1.31
C PHE A 355 57.38 -9.47 2.38
N ASN A 356 56.97 -9.44 3.66
CA ASN A 356 57.89 -9.59 4.79
C ASN A 356 57.71 -10.98 5.41
N ILE A 357 58.81 -11.65 5.70
CA ILE A 357 58.85 -12.96 6.34
C ILE A 357 59.68 -12.83 7.63
N THR A 358 59.05 -13.07 8.77
CA THR A 358 59.69 -13.08 10.09
C THR A 358 59.83 -14.50 10.60
N ASN A 359 61.04 -14.93 10.97
CA ASN A 359 61.23 -16.18 11.69
C ASN A 359 60.95 -15.94 13.18
N ARG A 360 59.87 -16.51 13.69
CA ARG A 360 59.49 -16.46 15.10
C ARG A 360 59.83 -17.76 15.84
N ALA A 361 60.46 -18.72 15.17
CA ALA A 361 60.96 -19.95 15.78
C ALA A 361 62.27 -19.69 16.53
N THR A 362 62.59 -20.56 17.48
CA THR A 362 63.86 -20.53 18.23
C THR A 362 65.06 -21.02 17.42
N GLN A 363 64.83 -21.58 16.23
CA GLN A 363 65.86 -22.13 15.36
C GLN A 363 66.06 -21.25 14.13
N THR A 364 67.31 -21.13 13.68
CA THR A 364 67.65 -20.46 12.41
C THR A 364 67.13 -21.27 11.22
N VAL A 365 66.49 -20.59 10.26
CA VAL A 365 66.10 -21.17 8.96
C VAL A 365 67.23 -20.95 7.96
N ASN A 366 67.67 -22.03 7.29
CA ASN A 366 68.70 -21.99 6.25
C ASN A 366 68.09 -22.39 4.90
N GLY A 367 67.94 -21.40 4.01
CA GLY A 367 67.17 -21.51 2.77
C GLY A 367 65.67 -21.36 3.03
N TRP A 368 64.99 -20.56 2.21
CA TRP A 368 63.55 -20.39 2.30
C TRP A 368 62.85 -20.40 0.96
N THR A 369 61.65 -20.95 0.97
CA THR A 369 60.69 -20.99 -0.14
C THR A 369 59.33 -20.52 0.35
N LEU A 370 58.66 -19.71 -0.46
CA LEU A 370 57.29 -19.26 -0.23
C LEU A 370 56.45 -19.59 -1.45
N LYS A 371 55.40 -20.40 -1.25
CA LYS A 371 54.39 -20.70 -2.25
C LYS A 371 53.09 -19.96 -1.90
N PHE A 372 52.41 -19.39 -2.88
CA PHE A 372 51.13 -18.69 -2.72
C PHE A 372 50.35 -18.63 -4.03
N ASP A 373 49.03 -18.46 -3.93
CA ASP A 373 48.14 -18.21 -5.06
C ASP A 373 47.86 -16.72 -5.19
N ALA A 374 48.04 -16.17 -6.39
CA ALA A 374 47.84 -14.77 -6.71
C ALA A 374 47.12 -14.59 -8.06
N PRO A 375 46.10 -13.71 -8.16
CA PRO A 375 45.37 -13.45 -9.41
C PRO A 375 46.07 -12.43 -10.32
N PHE A 376 47.31 -12.03 -10.00
CA PHE A 376 48.10 -11.07 -10.77
C PHE A 376 49.36 -11.74 -11.33
N THR A 377 49.95 -11.13 -12.37
CA THR A 377 51.21 -11.59 -12.95
C THR A 377 52.38 -10.77 -12.43
N ILE A 378 53.35 -11.40 -11.75
CA ILE A 378 54.62 -10.76 -11.37
C ILE A 378 55.46 -10.51 -12.62
N THR A 379 55.80 -9.24 -12.87
CA THR A 379 56.60 -8.79 -14.02
C THR A 379 58.06 -8.54 -13.67
N ASN A 380 58.34 -8.17 -12.43
CA ASN A 380 59.69 -8.00 -11.90
C ASN A 380 59.73 -8.37 -10.41
N ILE A 381 60.85 -8.93 -9.93
CA ILE A 381 61.03 -9.34 -8.53
C ILE A 381 62.45 -8.97 -8.07
N TRP A 382 62.61 -8.59 -6.81
CA TRP A 382 63.92 -8.33 -6.19
C TRP A 382 64.01 -8.91 -4.79
N ASN A 383 65.24 -9.21 -4.37
CA ASN A 383 65.57 -9.93 -3.13
C ASN A 383 64.99 -11.35 -3.04
N ALA A 384 64.52 -11.93 -4.16
CA ALA A 384 64.02 -13.28 -4.26
C ALA A 384 64.05 -13.77 -5.73
N GLU A 385 63.89 -15.07 -5.93
CA GLU A 385 63.85 -15.70 -7.25
C GLU A 385 62.53 -16.47 -7.44
N ILE A 386 61.87 -16.29 -8.59
CA ILE A 386 60.71 -17.13 -8.97
C ILE A 386 61.25 -18.50 -9.40
N VAL A 387 60.85 -19.55 -8.68
CA VAL A 387 61.18 -20.95 -9.00
C VAL A 387 60.24 -21.50 -10.07
N SER A 388 58.94 -21.24 -9.92
CA SER A 388 57.92 -21.69 -10.87
C SER A 388 56.63 -20.88 -10.76
N ARG A 389 55.84 -20.92 -11.84
CA ARG A 389 54.45 -20.46 -11.87
C ARG A 389 53.58 -21.51 -12.56
N GLN A 390 52.54 -21.97 -11.90
CA GLN A 390 51.53 -22.87 -12.48
C GLN A 390 50.15 -22.25 -12.28
N GLY A 391 49.52 -21.76 -13.35
CA GLY A 391 48.29 -20.98 -13.25
C GLY A 391 48.48 -19.73 -12.38
N ASN A 392 47.72 -19.64 -11.29
CA ASN A 392 47.80 -18.54 -10.31
C ASN A 392 48.79 -18.81 -9.17
N THR A 393 49.41 -19.99 -9.12
CA THR A 393 50.31 -20.38 -8.02
C THR A 393 51.75 -20.01 -8.34
N TYR A 394 52.39 -19.25 -7.46
CA TYR A 394 53.81 -18.92 -7.48
C TYR A 394 54.58 -19.75 -6.45
N THR A 395 55.80 -20.17 -6.80
CA THR A 395 56.81 -20.65 -5.84
C THR A 395 58.02 -19.75 -5.93
N ILE A 396 58.37 -19.09 -4.83
CA ILE A 396 59.47 -18.15 -4.70
C ILE A 396 60.53 -18.73 -3.77
N LYS A 397 61.81 -18.47 -4.01
CA LYS A 397 62.90 -18.83 -3.09
C LYS A 397 63.79 -17.63 -2.76
N ASN A 398 64.61 -17.80 -1.72
CA ASN A 398 65.61 -16.82 -1.32
C ASN A 398 66.63 -16.50 -2.43
N ALA A 399 67.12 -15.26 -2.41
CA ALA A 399 68.32 -14.86 -3.15
C ALA A 399 69.58 -15.38 -2.44
N SER A 400 70.72 -15.31 -3.13
CA SER A 400 72.00 -15.85 -2.63
C SER A 400 72.47 -15.25 -1.30
N PHE A 401 72.10 -14.00 -1.00
CA PHE A 401 72.55 -13.26 0.19
C PHE A 401 71.57 -13.25 1.36
N ASN A 402 70.33 -13.74 1.19
CA ASN A 402 69.28 -13.68 2.23
C ASN A 402 68.67 -15.05 2.57
N GLY A 403 69.43 -16.13 2.34
CA GLY A 403 69.01 -17.49 2.65
C GLY A 403 68.94 -17.81 4.14
N THR A 404 69.68 -17.11 4.99
CA THR A 404 69.69 -17.35 6.45
C THR A 404 68.73 -16.38 7.15
N LEU A 405 67.79 -16.93 7.93
CA LEU A 405 66.81 -16.18 8.71
C LEU A 405 66.89 -16.62 10.19
N ASN A 406 67.59 -15.84 11.01
CA ASN A 406 67.76 -16.12 12.44
C ASN A 406 66.46 -15.92 13.24
N PRO A 407 66.33 -16.46 14.46
CA PRO A 407 65.21 -16.18 15.34
C PRO A 407 64.95 -14.67 15.47
N ASN A 408 63.68 -14.28 15.35
CA ASN A 408 63.14 -12.92 15.30
C ASN A 408 63.63 -12.03 14.15
N GLN A 409 64.40 -12.56 13.21
CA GLN A 409 64.82 -11.82 12.03
C GLN A 409 63.67 -11.74 11.01
N THR A 410 63.53 -10.58 10.37
CA THR A 410 62.62 -10.36 9.25
C THR A 410 63.44 -10.15 7.97
N ILE A 411 63.03 -10.80 6.89
CA ILE A 411 63.48 -10.49 5.53
C ILE A 411 62.31 -10.00 4.70
N SER A 412 62.61 -9.24 3.65
CA SER A 412 61.62 -8.69 2.74
C SER A 412 62.02 -8.92 1.30
N PHE A 413 61.03 -9.24 0.46
CA PHE A 413 61.21 -9.24 -0.99
C PHE A 413 60.07 -8.51 -1.66
N GLY A 414 60.40 -7.74 -2.69
CA GLY A 414 59.43 -6.92 -3.41
C GLY A 414 59.27 -7.38 -4.85
N PHE A 415 58.16 -6.96 -5.46
CA PHE A 415 57.86 -7.28 -6.84
C PHE A 415 56.94 -6.24 -7.48
N ASN A 416 56.94 -6.16 -8.80
CA ASN A 416 55.90 -5.47 -9.57
C ASN A 416 54.92 -6.49 -10.13
N GLY A 417 53.62 -6.26 -9.95
CA GLY A 417 52.54 -7.10 -10.45
C GLY A 417 51.63 -6.35 -11.42
N ASN A 418 51.16 -7.02 -12.48
CA ASN A 418 50.13 -6.51 -13.38
C ASN A 418 48.80 -7.23 -13.10
N ASN A 419 47.70 -6.47 -12.99
CA ASN A 419 46.35 -7.02 -12.88
C ASN A 419 45.37 -6.29 -13.82
N PRO A 420 44.90 -6.91 -14.92
CA PRO A 420 44.00 -6.28 -15.88
C PRO A 420 42.59 -5.98 -15.34
N ASN A 421 42.19 -6.55 -14.20
CA ASN A 421 40.86 -6.35 -13.60
C ASN A 421 40.86 -5.38 -12.41
N ASN A 422 42.00 -4.75 -12.09
CA ASN A 422 42.16 -3.82 -10.97
C ASN A 422 41.75 -4.39 -9.59
N VAL A 423 41.94 -5.69 -9.37
CA VAL A 423 41.59 -6.40 -8.12
C VAL A 423 42.84 -6.59 -7.25
N THR A 424 42.98 -5.87 -6.14
CA THR A 424 44.13 -5.97 -5.21
C THR A 424 43.91 -7.02 -4.11
N THR A 425 43.29 -8.16 -4.45
CA THR A 425 43.07 -9.25 -3.48
C THR A 425 44.41 -9.81 -2.97
N PRO A 426 44.60 -9.93 -1.65
CA PRO A 426 45.81 -10.51 -1.08
C PRO A 426 46.06 -11.94 -1.59
N PRO A 427 47.33 -12.35 -1.75
CA PRO A 427 47.69 -13.74 -2.03
C PRO A 427 47.13 -14.69 -0.97
N SER A 428 46.70 -15.87 -1.43
CA SER A 428 46.11 -16.92 -0.59
C SER A 428 46.94 -18.21 -0.62
N ASN A 429 46.56 -19.23 0.16
CA ASN A 429 47.22 -20.53 0.20
C ASN A 429 48.74 -20.47 0.45
N LEU A 430 49.17 -19.66 1.42
CA LEU A 430 50.59 -19.49 1.72
C LEU A 430 51.18 -20.78 2.32
N VAL A 431 52.33 -21.20 1.78
CA VAL A 431 53.12 -22.33 2.26
C VAL A 431 54.59 -21.91 2.34
N PHE A 432 55.17 -21.91 3.54
CA PHE A 432 56.57 -21.59 3.77
C PHE A 432 57.38 -22.86 4.06
N ASN A 433 58.39 -23.16 3.24
CA ASN A 433 59.20 -24.37 3.34
C ASN A 433 58.38 -25.67 3.51
N GLY A 434 57.24 -25.75 2.80
CA GLY A 434 56.34 -26.90 2.85
C GLY A 434 55.28 -26.87 3.95
N ASN A 435 55.30 -25.89 4.86
CA ASN A 435 54.31 -25.75 5.94
C ASN A 435 53.28 -24.67 5.60
N SER A 436 51.99 -25.00 5.71
CA SER A 436 50.92 -24.02 5.55
C SER A 436 50.98 -22.95 6.64
N ILE A 437 50.82 -21.70 6.23
CA ILE A 437 50.77 -20.52 7.09
C ILE A 437 49.43 -19.81 6.86
N GLN A 438 48.84 -19.27 7.93
CA GLN A 438 47.53 -18.61 7.87
C GLN A 438 47.57 -17.45 6.85
N PRO A 439 46.51 -17.25 6.04
CA PRO A 439 46.44 -16.14 5.10
C PRO A 439 46.48 -14.80 5.83
N PRO A 440 46.97 -13.72 5.19
CA PRO A 440 46.87 -12.38 5.77
C PRO A 440 45.39 -12.03 6.04
N PRO A 441 45.07 -11.32 7.13
CA PRO A 441 43.70 -10.92 7.43
C PRO A 441 43.09 -10.09 6.29
N SER A 442 41.82 -10.34 5.97
CA SER A 442 41.07 -9.56 4.96
C SER A 442 40.90 -8.11 5.44
N LEU A 443 41.04 -7.14 4.53
CA LEU A 443 40.71 -5.75 4.83
C LEU A 443 39.19 -5.62 5.06
N PRO A 444 38.73 -4.79 6.01
CA PRO A 444 37.31 -4.52 6.20
C PRO A 444 36.69 -3.80 4.98
N THR A 445 35.37 -3.94 4.83
CA THR A 445 34.60 -3.31 3.74
C THR A 445 33.72 -2.19 4.28
N LEU A 446 33.60 -1.09 3.55
CA LEU A 446 32.78 0.09 3.86
C LEU A 446 31.41 0.06 3.15
N THR A 447 30.35 0.45 3.85
CA THR A 447 28.99 0.65 3.29
C THR A 447 28.39 1.97 3.76
N VAL A 448 27.49 2.57 2.97
CA VAL A 448 26.72 3.77 3.35
C VAL A 448 25.22 3.53 3.13
N ASN A 449 24.36 4.04 4.04
CA ASN A 449 22.90 3.88 3.95
C ASN A 449 22.24 4.88 3.01
N ASP A 450 20.99 4.59 2.64
CA ASP A 450 20.07 5.55 2.01
C ASP A 450 19.17 6.17 3.08
N LEU A 451 18.60 7.35 2.84
CA LEU A 451 17.73 8.06 3.78
C LEU A 451 16.72 8.97 3.07
N THR A 452 15.68 9.34 3.79
CA THR A 452 14.70 10.36 3.39
C THR A 452 14.55 11.39 4.50
N VAL A 453 14.51 12.66 4.13
CA VAL A 453 14.34 13.82 5.01
C VAL A 453 13.28 14.74 4.46
N THR A 454 12.66 15.53 5.32
CA THR A 454 11.70 16.58 4.93
C THR A 454 12.35 17.93 5.20
N GLU A 455 12.36 18.82 4.22
CA GLU A 455 12.83 20.20 4.41
C GLU A 455 11.93 20.94 5.42
N GLY A 456 12.46 21.99 6.04
CA GLY A 456 11.84 22.67 7.19
C GLY A 456 11.76 21.85 8.50
N LEU A 457 11.69 20.51 8.42
CA LEU A 457 11.65 19.59 9.57
C LEU A 457 13.03 19.05 9.94
N ASN A 458 13.87 18.78 8.94
CA ASN A 458 15.21 18.23 9.13
C ASN A 458 16.29 19.20 8.64
N ALA A 459 17.08 19.75 9.58
CA ALA A 459 18.20 20.63 9.21
C ALA A 459 19.35 19.91 8.46
N ASN A 460 19.44 18.58 8.56
CA ASN A 460 20.48 17.78 7.90
C ASN A 460 19.98 16.39 7.49
N ALA A 461 20.47 15.91 6.36
CA ALA A 461 20.51 14.50 5.99
C ALA A 461 21.76 13.82 6.60
N VAL A 462 21.55 12.83 7.47
CA VAL A 462 22.65 12.18 8.22
C VAL A 462 22.90 10.78 7.70
N PHE A 463 23.92 10.63 6.86
CA PHE A 463 24.39 9.35 6.37
C PHE A 463 25.26 8.64 7.40
N THR A 464 25.13 7.33 7.49
CA THR A 464 25.92 6.42 8.33
C THR A 464 26.79 5.54 7.43
N VAL A 465 28.09 5.55 7.69
CA VAL A 465 29.11 4.75 7.01
C VAL A 465 29.61 3.67 7.97
N ASN A 466 29.53 2.40 7.57
CA ASN A 466 29.89 1.25 8.41
C ASN A 466 31.04 0.43 7.81
N LEU A 467 31.90 -0.12 8.67
CA LEU A 467 32.89 -1.16 8.35
C LEU A 467 32.33 -2.55 8.69
N SER A 468 32.65 -3.55 7.87
CA SER A 468 32.23 -4.94 8.12
C SER A 468 32.89 -5.59 9.34
N GLN A 469 34.05 -5.07 9.74
CA GLN A 469 34.79 -5.51 10.92
C GLN A 469 35.73 -4.38 11.38
N ALA A 470 36.12 -4.41 12.65
CA ALA A 470 37.09 -3.46 13.20
C ALA A 470 38.48 -3.67 12.58
N SER A 471 39.21 -2.56 12.37
CA SER A 471 40.60 -2.58 11.91
C SER A 471 41.55 -2.19 13.04
N SER A 472 42.72 -2.83 13.11
CA SER A 472 43.80 -2.43 14.01
C SER A 472 44.55 -1.18 13.54
N ASN A 473 44.38 -0.80 12.27
CA ASN A 473 44.96 0.40 11.70
C ASN A 473 43.88 1.43 11.38
N SER A 474 44.23 2.71 11.36
CA SER A 474 43.31 3.77 10.94
C SER A 474 42.88 3.56 9.48
N ILE A 475 41.58 3.70 9.22
CA ILE A 475 41.00 3.65 7.89
C ILE A 475 40.50 5.04 7.54
N THR A 476 40.89 5.54 6.37
CA THR A 476 40.35 6.79 5.82
C THR A 476 39.53 6.47 4.58
N VAL A 477 38.45 7.19 4.35
CA VAL A 477 37.69 7.16 3.10
C VAL A 477 37.28 8.57 2.73
N ASN A 478 37.49 8.97 1.48
CA ASN A 478 37.02 10.26 0.99
C ASN A 478 35.53 10.18 0.70
N TYR A 479 34.81 11.29 0.89
CA TYR A 479 33.41 11.41 0.53
C TYR A 479 33.17 12.71 -0.23
N GLY A 480 32.16 12.70 -1.10
CA GLY A 480 31.64 13.88 -1.79
C GLY A 480 30.17 13.72 -2.09
N THR A 481 29.41 14.81 -1.97
CA THR A 481 28.03 14.84 -2.46
C THR A 481 28.00 15.07 -3.97
N GLN A 482 27.02 14.45 -4.62
CA GLN A 482 26.72 14.62 -6.03
C GLN A 482 25.23 14.93 -6.16
N SER A 483 24.89 16.01 -6.89
CA SER A 483 23.51 16.32 -7.23
C SER A 483 22.86 15.15 -7.96
N GLY A 484 21.63 14.83 -7.58
CA GLY A 484 20.73 13.97 -8.35
C GLY A 484 19.67 14.85 -9.00
N THR A 485 18.41 14.66 -8.59
CA THR A 485 17.34 15.63 -8.91
C THR A 485 17.41 16.86 -8.02
N ALA A 486 17.95 16.74 -6.80
CA ALA A 486 18.28 17.87 -5.94
C ALA A 486 19.53 18.59 -6.45
N THR A 487 19.47 19.91 -6.53
CA THR A 487 20.53 20.87 -6.86
C THR A 487 21.28 21.37 -5.63
N ALA A 488 22.59 21.09 -5.59
CA ALA A 488 23.46 21.62 -4.56
C ALA A 488 23.48 23.17 -4.53
N GLY A 489 23.27 23.75 -3.34
CA GLY A 489 23.18 25.18 -3.10
C GLY A 489 21.77 25.75 -3.27
N GLN A 490 20.79 24.94 -3.70
CA GLN A 490 19.36 25.26 -3.62
C GLN A 490 18.71 24.42 -2.52
N ASP A 491 18.82 23.09 -2.57
CA ASP A 491 18.06 22.19 -1.67
C ASP A 491 18.97 21.45 -0.68
N PHE A 492 20.28 21.33 -0.97
CA PHE A 492 21.27 20.86 0.00
C PHE A 492 22.62 21.56 -0.15
N THR A 493 23.43 21.58 0.90
CA THR A 493 24.79 22.14 0.82
C THR A 493 25.80 21.09 0.33
N ASN A 494 26.50 21.40 -0.76
CA ASN A 494 27.58 20.54 -1.28
C ASN A 494 28.66 20.32 -0.19
N ARG A 495 29.06 19.07 0.04
CA ARG A 495 30.16 18.71 0.94
C ARG A 495 31.11 17.70 0.32
N THR A 496 32.39 17.89 0.61
CA THR A 496 33.45 16.90 0.40
C THR A 496 34.32 16.81 1.65
N GLY A 497 34.98 15.69 1.85
CA GLY A 497 35.91 15.53 2.96
C GLY A 497 36.52 14.13 3.04
N THR A 498 37.26 13.90 4.11
CA THR A 498 37.83 12.58 4.44
C THR A 498 37.26 12.14 5.78
N LEU A 499 36.61 10.98 5.78
CA LEU A 499 36.11 10.31 6.97
C LEU A 499 37.21 9.36 7.49
N THR A 500 37.63 9.53 8.74
CA THR A 500 38.74 8.76 9.33
C THR A 500 38.25 7.90 10.48
N PHE A 501 38.15 6.58 10.28
CA PHE A 501 37.92 5.60 11.33
C PHE A 501 39.21 5.40 12.13
N ALA A 502 39.15 5.67 13.43
CA ALA A 502 40.24 5.30 14.33
C ALA A 502 40.34 3.76 14.43
N PRO A 503 41.50 3.19 14.80
CA PRO A 503 41.58 1.77 15.13
C PRO A 503 40.44 1.33 16.06
N GLY A 504 39.79 0.21 15.74
CA GLY A 504 38.65 -0.33 16.47
C GLY A 504 37.28 0.26 16.10
N GLU A 505 37.21 1.40 15.43
CA GLU A 505 35.95 2.06 15.06
C GLU A 505 35.29 1.37 13.87
N THR A 506 33.98 1.10 13.93
CA THR A 506 33.25 0.40 12.85
C THR A 506 32.10 1.21 12.24
N SER A 507 31.77 2.38 12.78
CA SER A 507 30.69 3.21 12.23
C SER A 507 30.98 4.70 12.45
N LYS A 508 30.60 5.53 11.48
CA LYS A 508 30.65 7.00 11.57
C LYS A 508 29.53 7.62 10.76
N THR A 509 29.19 8.87 11.05
CA THR A 509 28.16 9.61 10.31
C THR A 509 28.72 10.81 9.54
N ILE A 510 28.08 11.14 8.41
CA ILE A 510 28.30 12.36 7.62
C ILE A 510 26.96 13.11 7.55
N ALA A 511 26.92 14.32 8.08
CA ALA A 511 25.75 15.20 8.00
C ALA A 511 25.87 16.14 6.79
N ILE A 512 24.81 16.21 5.98
CA ILE A 512 24.67 17.10 4.83
C ILE A 512 23.54 18.08 5.14
N PRO A 513 23.81 19.40 5.25
CA PRO A 513 22.76 20.38 5.51
C PRO A 513 21.71 20.40 4.40
N ILE A 514 20.44 20.39 4.81
CA ILE A 514 19.29 20.60 3.92
C ILE A 514 18.92 22.07 3.98
N ILE A 515 18.61 22.64 2.83
CA ILE A 515 18.18 24.03 2.71
C ILE A 515 16.66 24.00 2.64
N ASP A 516 16.02 24.77 3.51
CA ASP A 516 14.58 24.94 3.57
C ASP A 516 14.21 26.19 2.77
N ASP A 517 13.23 26.08 1.89
CA ASP A 517 12.74 27.24 1.15
C ASP A 517 11.20 27.35 1.16
N THR A 518 10.61 28.02 0.17
CA THR A 518 9.15 28.25 0.10
C THR A 518 8.56 27.79 -1.23
N LEU A 519 9.40 27.21 -2.09
CA LEU A 519 9.00 26.61 -3.34
C LEU A 519 8.49 25.21 -3.02
N GLN A 520 7.41 24.84 -3.69
CA GLN A 520 7.02 23.45 -3.69
C GLN A 520 7.89 22.71 -4.68
N GLU A 521 8.63 21.74 -4.17
CA GLU A 521 9.51 20.90 -4.96
C GLU A 521 9.03 19.44 -4.93
N TYR A 522 9.37 18.70 -5.98
CA TYR A 522 9.13 17.25 -5.98
C TYR A 522 10.10 16.60 -4.97
N PRO A 523 9.87 15.37 -4.48
CA PRO A 523 10.88 14.62 -3.77
C PRO A 523 12.12 14.50 -4.63
N GLU A 524 13.20 15.11 -4.16
CA GLU A 524 14.42 15.27 -4.91
C GLU A 524 15.54 14.49 -4.25
N THR A 525 16.47 13.98 -5.04
CA THR A 525 17.51 13.07 -4.59
C THR A 525 18.88 13.67 -4.79
N PHE A 526 19.78 13.41 -3.87
CA PHE A 526 21.22 13.60 -4.06
C PHE A 526 21.96 12.37 -3.54
N SER A 527 23.22 12.21 -3.91
CA SER A 527 24.04 11.07 -3.52
C SER A 527 25.22 11.49 -2.67
N LEU A 528 25.57 10.69 -1.66
CA LEU A 528 26.85 10.72 -0.98
C LEU A 528 27.74 9.59 -1.50
N VAL A 529 28.84 9.94 -2.18
CA VAL A 529 29.76 8.99 -2.83
C VAL A 529 31.05 8.86 -2.03
N LEU A 530 31.38 7.63 -1.64
CA LEU A 530 32.62 7.24 -0.98
C LEU A 530 33.70 6.86 -2.02
N SER A 531 34.95 7.24 -1.77
CA SER A 531 36.08 6.97 -2.66
C SER A 531 37.41 6.85 -1.92
N SER A 532 38.42 6.27 -2.58
CA SER A 532 39.81 6.19 -2.09
C SER A 532 39.97 5.69 -0.64
N PRO A 533 39.40 4.52 -0.27
CA PRO A 533 39.60 3.99 1.06
C PRO A 533 41.08 3.57 1.29
N THR A 534 41.60 3.78 2.50
CA THR A 534 42.88 3.21 2.94
C THR A 534 42.62 2.02 3.84
N GLN A 535 43.32 0.90 3.61
CA GLN A 535 43.21 -0.31 4.45
C GLN A 535 41.78 -0.86 4.59
N ALA A 536 40.92 -0.54 3.63
CA ALA A 536 39.55 -1.02 3.51
C ALA A 536 39.15 -1.08 2.04
N THR A 537 38.07 -1.79 1.72
CA THR A 537 37.45 -1.81 0.38
C THR A 537 36.02 -1.24 0.44
N LEU A 538 35.41 -0.86 -0.69
CA LEU A 538 34.03 -0.36 -0.72
C LEU A 538 33.08 -1.49 -1.11
N ALA A 539 32.12 -1.82 -0.24
CA ALA A 539 31.04 -2.77 -0.53
C ALA A 539 29.77 -2.07 -1.05
N LYS A 540 29.44 -0.89 -0.51
CA LYS A 540 28.42 0.03 -1.05
C LYS A 540 29.00 1.44 -1.01
N ALA A 541 29.36 1.97 -2.18
CA ALA A 541 30.07 3.25 -2.28
C ALA A 541 29.15 4.47 -2.30
N THR A 542 27.87 4.32 -2.63
CA THR A 542 26.94 5.45 -2.80
C THR A 542 25.72 5.27 -1.91
N GLY A 543 25.36 6.31 -1.17
CA GLY A 543 24.12 6.40 -0.41
C GLY A 543 23.23 7.50 -0.97
N THR A 544 21.94 7.22 -1.18
CA THR A 544 20.97 8.18 -1.72
C THR A 544 20.24 8.91 -0.59
N GLY A 545 20.19 10.23 -0.64
CA GLY A 545 19.37 11.07 0.23
C GLY A 545 18.21 11.66 -0.55
N THR A 546 16.99 11.42 -0.10
CA THR A 546 15.76 12.01 -0.67
C THR A 546 15.27 13.16 0.22
N ILE A 547 15.04 14.33 -0.35
CA ILE A 547 14.46 15.51 0.29
C ILE A 547 13.00 15.58 -0.14
N ILE A 548 12.09 15.73 0.82
CA ILE A 548 10.65 15.92 0.58
C ILE A 548 10.29 17.35 0.98
N SER A 549 9.58 18.05 0.10
CA SER A 549 9.06 19.39 0.38
C SER A 549 7.96 19.39 1.45
N ASN A 550 7.93 20.41 2.31
CA ASN A 550 6.89 20.59 3.32
C ASN A 550 5.69 21.42 2.81
N GLU A 551 5.71 21.83 1.55
CA GLU A 551 4.69 22.60 0.85
C GLU A 551 3.73 21.64 0.10
N VAL A 552 2.42 21.79 0.28
CA VAL A 552 1.41 21.02 -0.50
C VAL A 552 0.42 22.00 -1.15
N PRO A 553 0.28 22.03 -2.48
CA PRO A 553 -0.65 22.90 -3.18
C PRO A 553 -2.05 22.30 -3.07
N ALA A 554 -3.08 23.12 -3.24
CA ALA A 554 -4.44 22.61 -3.30
C ALA A 554 -4.60 21.65 -4.50
N ALA A 555 -4.99 20.40 -4.21
CA ALA A 555 -5.21 19.38 -5.23
C ALA A 555 -6.25 19.85 -6.26
N LYS A 556 -5.93 19.81 -7.57
CA LYS A 556 -6.89 20.12 -8.64
C LYS A 556 -8.01 19.08 -8.70
N PHE A 557 -7.66 17.82 -8.47
CA PHE A 557 -8.57 16.69 -8.34
C PHE A 557 -8.32 15.98 -7.01
N ASN A 558 -9.33 15.27 -6.52
CA ASN A 558 -9.18 14.43 -5.34
C ASN A 558 -8.44 13.13 -5.71
N TYR A 559 -7.10 13.16 -5.73
CA TYR A 559 -6.30 12.01 -6.14
C TYR A 559 -6.41 10.83 -5.18
N GLY A 560 -6.64 11.07 -3.87
CA GLY A 560 -6.87 9.99 -2.91
C GLY A 560 -8.19 9.25 -3.14
N GLU A 561 -9.27 9.94 -3.49
CA GLU A 561 -10.53 9.31 -3.91
C GLU A 561 -10.37 8.52 -5.22
N ALA A 562 -9.68 9.08 -6.21
CA ALA A 562 -9.38 8.36 -7.45
C ALA A 562 -8.58 7.09 -7.16
N LEU A 563 -7.51 7.18 -6.37
CA LEU A 563 -6.70 6.04 -5.96
C LEU A 563 -7.54 4.95 -5.28
N GLN A 564 -8.36 5.34 -4.31
CA GLN A 564 -9.27 4.45 -3.58
C GLN A 564 -10.25 3.75 -4.52
N LYS A 565 -10.88 4.49 -5.45
CA LYS A 565 -11.80 3.92 -6.44
C LYS A 565 -11.10 2.95 -7.40
N SER A 566 -9.82 3.15 -7.72
CA SER A 566 -9.06 2.21 -8.56
C SER A 566 -9.07 0.79 -7.99
N PHE A 567 -9.03 0.63 -6.67
CA PHE A 567 -9.08 -0.68 -6.03
C PHE A 567 -10.48 -1.34 -6.09
N LEU A 568 -11.55 -0.54 -6.10
CA LEU A 568 -12.91 -1.07 -6.31
C LEU A 568 -13.05 -1.71 -7.70
N PHE A 569 -12.35 -1.19 -8.72
CA PHE A 569 -12.30 -1.81 -10.04
C PHE A 569 -11.66 -3.20 -10.00
N TYR A 570 -10.53 -3.36 -9.32
CA TYR A 570 -9.89 -4.68 -9.19
C TYR A 570 -10.79 -5.65 -8.42
N GLU A 571 -11.39 -5.24 -7.32
CA GLU A 571 -12.37 -6.07 -6.57
C GLU A 571 -13.54 -6.50 -7.47
N ALA A 572 -14.05 -5.58 -8.28
CA ALA A 572 -15.11 -5.83 -9.24
C ALA A 572 -14.71 -6.79 -10.37
N ASN A 573 -13.43 -7.15 -10.52
CA ASN A 573 -12.92 -8.11 -11.50
C ASN A 573 -12.45 -9.45 -10.90
N ARG A 574 -12.56 -9.65 -9.59
CA ARG A 574 -12.21 -10.94 -8.95
C ARG A 574 -13.06 -12.12 -9.46
N SER A 575 -12.40 -13.20 -9.86
CA SER A 575 -12.99 -14.51 -10.18
C SER A 575 -12.82 -15.48 -9.00
N GLY A 576 -13.64 -16.53 -8.90
CA GLY A 576 -13.60 -17.51 -7.81
C GLY A 576 -14.54 -17.17 -6.65
N ALA A 577 -14.27 -17.74 -5.48
CA ALA A 577 -15.02 -17.48 -4.26
C ALA A 577 -14.57 -16.16 -3.63
N LEU A 578 -15.45 -15.17 -3.56
CA LEU A 578 -15.15 -13.85 -3.02
C LEU A 578 -15.04 -13.87 -1.49
N PRO A 579 -14.17 -13.04 -0.90
CA PRO A 579 -14.01 -13.00 0.56
C PRO A 579 -15.22 -12.36 1.24
N PRO A 580 -15.47 -12.64 2.54
CA PRO A 580 -16.49 -11.93 3.32
C PRO A 580 -16.29 -10.41 3.40
N THR A 581 -15.06 -9.95 3.16
CA THR A 581 -14.68 -8.53 3.08
C THR A 581 -14.96 -7.89 1.72
N ASN A 582 -15.57 -8.62 0.76
CA ASN A 582 -15.90 -8.07 -0.56
C ASN A 582 -16.80 -6.84 -0.44
N ARG A 583 -16.38 -5.73 -1.06
CA ARG A 583 -17.11 -4.46 -1.01
C ARG A 583 -18.12 -4.26 -2.13
N ILE A 584 -18.08 -5.10 -3.15
CA ILE A 584 -18.87 -4.94 -4.38
C ILE A 584 -20.16 -5.76 -4.27
N ASP A 585 -21.27 -5.11 -3.93
CA ASP A 585 -22.55 -5.79 -3.60
C ASP A 585 -23.15 -6.60 -4.73
N TRP A 586 -22.88 -6.15 -5.95
CA TRP A 586 -23.42 -6.75 -7.16
C TRP A 586 -22.53 -7.86 -7.72
N ARG A 587 -21.50 -8.28 -6.97
CA ARG A 587 -20.59 -9.36 -7.36
C ARG A 587 -20.67 -10.51 -6.36
N GLY A 588 -20.70 -11.72 -6.91
CA GLY A 588 -20.76 -12.96 -6.15
C GLY A 588 -19.69 -13.96 -6.58
N ASN A 589 -19.76 -15.13 -5.96
CA ASN A 589 -18.90 -16.25 -6.32
C ASN A 589 -19.15 -16.66 -7.78
N SER A 590 -18.07 -16.79 -8.55
CA SER A 590 -18.15 -17.17 -9.97
C SER A 590 -17.00 -18.10 -10.36
N ALA A 591 -17.16 -18.85 -11.45
CA ALA A 591 -16.11 -19.73 -12.00
C ALA A 591 -15.50 -20.72 -10.97
N LEU A 592 -16.33 -21.24 -10.05
CA LEU A 592 -15.89 -22.11 -8.95
C LEU A 592 -15.34 -23.48 -9.37
N ASN A 593 -15.47 -23.83 -10.65
CA ASN A 593 -14.98 -25.08 -11.22
C ASN A 593 -13.74 -24.86 -12.11
N ASP A 594 -13.15 -23.67 -12.12
CA ASP A 594 -11.94 -23.39 -12.91
C ASP A 594 -10.81 -24.39 -12.57
N GLY A 595 -10.34 -25.12 -13.58
CA GLY A 595 -9.29 -26.14 -13.46
C GLY A 595 -9.78 -27.57 -13.18
N GLN A 596 -11.09 -27.77 -12.99
CA GLN A 596 -11.66 -29.12 -12.79
C GLN A 596 -11.39 -30.06 -13.97
N ASP A 597 -11.37 -29.53 -15.19
CA ASP A 597 -11.08 -30.24 -16.44
C ASP A 597 -9.67 -30.86 -16.49
N VAL A 598 -8.76 -30.31 -15.68
CA VAL A 598 -7.36 -30.76 -15.58
C VAL A 598 -7.00 -31.25 -14.18
N GLY A 599 -7.99 -31.42 -13.30
CA GLY A 599 -7.81 -31.94 -11.94
C GLY A 599 -7.04 -31.00 -11.01
N ARG A 600 -7.18 -29.69 -11.17
CA ARG A 600 -6.46 -28.67 -10.40
C ARG A 600 -7.39 -27.56 -9.91
N ASP A 601 -7.13 -27.01 -8.73
CA ASP A 601 -7.78 -25.78 -8.31
C ASP A 601 -7.13 -24.59 -9.02
N LEU A 602 -7.83 -24.03 -10.00
CA LEU A 602 -7.46 -22.78 -10.67
C LEU A 602 -8.49 -21.68 -10.38
N THR A 603 -9.26 -21.77 -9.30
CA THR A 603 -10.17 -20.70 -8.87
C THR A 603 -9.40 -19.50 -8.30
N GLY A 604 -10.00 -18.30 -8.35
CA GLY A 604 -9.32 -17.05 -7.98
C GLY A 604 -8.83 -16.29 -9.20
N GLY A 605 -7.96 -15.30 -8.97
CA GLY A 605 -7.43 -14.44 -10.02
C GLY A 605 -8.47 -13.44 -10.53
N TYR A 606 -8.16 -12.76 -11.63
CA TYR A 606 -8.98 -11.70 -12.16
C TYR A 606 -9.52 -12.04 -13.55
N TYR A 607 -10.76 -11.63 -13.83
CA TYR A 607 -11.19 -11.45 -15.21
C TYR A 607 -10.40 -10.29 -15.82
N ASP A 608 -10.08 -10.41 -17.10
CA ASP A 608 -9.12 -9.53 -17.78
C ASP A 608 -9.69 -8.15 -18.08
N ALA A 609 -10.87 -8.11 -18.72
CA ALA A 609 -11.46 -6.89 -19.24
C ALA A 609 -12.97 -6.84 -18.97
N GLY A 610 -13.77 -6.45 -19.95
CA GLY A 610 -15.22 -6.60 -19.90
C GLY A 610 -15.73 -8.03 -20.07
N ASP A 611 -14.84 -8.99 -20.27
CA ASP A 611 -15.09 -10.41 -20.50
C ASP A 611 -14.90 -11.25 -19.21
N HIS A 612 -14.87 -12.58 -19.31
CA HIS A 612 -14.57 -13.46 -18.17
C HIS A 612 -13.40 -14.41 -18.43
N GLY A 613 -12.57 -14.09 -19.43
CA GLY A 613 -11.29 -14.74 -19.64
C GLY A 613 -10.31 -14.42 -18.51
N LYS A 614 -9.55 -15.43 -18.07
CA LYS A 614 -8.40 -15.23 -17.19
C LYS A 614 -7.14 -15.36 -18.02
N PHE A 615 -6.62 -14.25 -18.52
CA PHE A 615 -5.43 -14.21 -19.37
C PHE A 615 -4.20 -13.89 -18.52
N GLY A 616 -3.29 -14.86 -18.41
CA GLY A 616 -2.19 -14.81 -17.45
C GLY A 616 -1.18 -13.69 -17.71
N LEU A 617 -0.88 -13.38 -18.98
CA LEU A 617 0.12 -12.36 -19.32
C LEU A 617 -0.32 -10.95 -18.90
N PRO A 618 -1.48 -10.41 -19.34
CA PRO A 618 -1.94 -9.10 -18.89
C PRO A 618 -2.28 -9.05 -17.40
N MET A 619 -2.76 -10.15 -16.80
CA MET A 619 -2.98 -10.23 -15.35
C MET A 619 -1.66 -10.07 -14.57
N ALA A 620 -0.62 -10.84 -14.94
CA ALA A 620 0.69 -10.76 -14.32
C ALA A 620 1.30 -9.36 -14.52
N ALA A 621 1.29 -8.83 -15.75
CA ALA A 621 1.79 -7.49 -16.05
C ALA A 621 1.13 -6.40 -15.21
N SER A 622 -0.19 -6.49 -15.01
CA SER A 622 -0.94 -5.56 -14.16
C SER A 622 -0.48 -5.63 -12.71
N MET A 623 -0.31 -6.84 -12.16
CA MET A 623 0.15 -7.04 -10.79
C MET A 623 1.59 -6.58 -10.59
N THR A 624 2.48 -6.75 -11.59
CA THR A 624 3.86 -6.23 -11.51
C THR A 624 3.88 -4.71 -11.48
N MET A 625 3.06 -4.04 -12.30
CA MET A 625 2.93 -2.58 -12.30
C MET A 625 2.34 -2.06 -10.98
N LEU A 626 1.31 -2.71 -10.42
CA LEU A 626 0.79 -2.37 -9.09
C LEU A 626 1.86 -2.55 -8.01
N ALA A 627 2.62 -3.65 -8.05
CA ALA A 627 3.70 -3.89 -7.11
C ALA A 627 4.81 -2.82 -7.22
N TRP A 628 5.17 -2.42 -8.45
CA TRP A 628 6.13 -1.36 -8.68
C TRP A 628 5.66 -0.02 -8.10
N GLY A 629 4.44 0.41 -8.44
CA GLY A 629 3.87 1.63 -7.86
C GLY A 629 3.79 1.57 -6.33
N GLY A 630 3.48 0.40 -5.78
CA GLY A 630 3.53 0.13 -4.34
C GLY A 630 4.90 0.35 -3.72
N LEU A 631 5.95 -0.16 -4.37
CA LEU A 631 7.33 -0.05 -3.88
C LEU A 631 7.83 1.39 -3.92
N GLU A 632 7.56 2.12 -4.99
CA GLU A 632 8.02 3.51 -5.16
C GLU A 632 7.23 4.49 -4.27
N TYR A 633 5.92 4.24 -4.08
CA TYR A 633 5.02 5.17 -3.39
C TYR A 633 4.38 4.58 -2.14
N THR A 634 5.06 3.68 -1.43
CA THR A 634 4.56 3.08 -0.16
C THR A 634 4.04 4.14 0.84
N PRO A 635 4.72 5.29 1.05
CA PRO A 635 4.20 6.33 1.94
C PRO A 635 2.85 6.91 1.49
N ALA A 636 2.61 7.02 0.18
CA ALA A 636 1.35 7.51 -0.37
C ALA A 636 0.19 6.56 -0.08
N TYR A 637 0.40 5.25 -0.30
CA TYR A 637 -0.58 4.22 0.03
C TYR A 637 -0.86 4.16 1.54
N THR A 638 0.17 4.32 2.37
CA THR A 638 0.02 4.36 3.83
C THR A 638 -0.79 5.58 4.27
N ARG A 639 -0.44 6.78 3.80
CA ARG A 639 -1.12 8.04 4.18
C ARG A 639 -2.54 8.14 3.64
N SER A 640 -2.86 7.48 2.52
CA SER A 640 -4.23 7.41 1.99
C SER A 640 -5.04 6.26 2.62
N GLY A 641 -4.43 5.44 3.47
CA GLY A 641 -5.10 4.25 4.02
C GLY A 641 -5.46 3.21 2.95
N GLN A 642 -4.73 3.18 1.82
CA GLN A 642 -4.97 2.26 0.69
C GLN A 642 -3.89 1.17 0.57
N LEU A 643 -3.00 1.04 1.56
CA LEU A 643 -1.94 0.03 1.54
C LEU A 643 -2.53 -1.38 1.65
N ASP A 644 -3.55 -1.59 2.48
CA ASP A 644 -4.17 -2.91 2.63
C ASP A 644 -4.93 -3.32 1.38
N GLU A 645 -5.57 -2.38 0.69
CA GLU A 645 -6.22 -2.56 -0.60
C GLU A 645 -5.22 -2.95 -1.69
N LEU A 646 -4.07 -2.27 -1.74
CA LEU A 646 -2.98 -2.61 -2.63
C LEU A 646 -2.48 -4.04 -2.38
N LEU A 647 -2.17 -4.37 -1.12
CA LEU A 647 -1.68 -5.69 -0.74
C LEU A 647 -2.74 -6.76 -1.02
N SER A 648 -4.01 -6.52 -0.68
CA SER A 648 -5.14 -7.42 -0.98
C SER A 648 -5.30 -7.66 -2.48
N THR A 649 -5.16 -6.61 -3.29
CA THR A 649 -5.25 -6.68 -4.75
C THR A 649 -4.13 -7.53 -5.35
N ILE A 650 -2.88 -7.25 -4.97
CA ILE A 650 -1.71 -8.01 -5.46
C ILE A 650 -1.73 -9.44 -4.94
N LYS A 651 -2.15 -9.65 -3.68
CA LYS A 651 -2.25 -10.99 -3.08
C LYS A 651 -3.22 -11.87 -3.87
N TRP A 652 -4.38 -11.34 -4.26
CA TRP A 652 -5.36 -12.09 -5.04
C TRP A 652 -4.83 -12.60 -6.39
N GLY A 653 -4.03 -11.76 -7.09
CA GLY A 653 -3.38 -12.16 -8.33
C GLY A 653 -2.24 -13.15 -8.11
N THR A 654 -1.40 -12.91 -7.10
CA THR A 654 -0.26 -13.78 -6.78
C THR A 654 -0.69 -15.15 -6.24
N ASP A 655 -1.76 -15.23 -5.44
CA ASP A 655 -2.36 -16.49 -5.00
C ASP A 655 -2.80 -17.34 -6.20
N TYR A 656 -3.38 -16.71 -7.23
CA TYR A 656 -3.75 -17.40 -8.46
C TYR A 656 -2.52 -17.88 -9.26
N ILE A 657 -1.47 -17.04 -9.39
CA ILE A 657 -0.21 -17.44 -10.02
C ILE A 657 0.40 -18.65 -9.30
N LEU A 658 0.40 -18.66 -7.97
CA LEU A 658 0.88 -19.79 -7.17
C LEU A 658 0.06 -21.06 -7.40
N LYS A 659 -1.28 -20.95 -7.45
CA LYS A 659 -2.15 -22.08 -7.84
C LYS A 659 -1.86 -22.57 -9.25
N ALA A 660 -1.59 -21.67 -10.20
CA ALA A 660 -1.28 -21.99 -11.59
C ALA A 660 0.13 -22.57 -11.79
N HIS A 661 1.03 -22.45 -10.82
CA HIS A 661 2.40 -22.93 -10.92
C HIS A 661 2.55 -24.38 -10.42
N GLU A 662 2.83 -25.30 -11.34
CA GLU A 662 3.08 -26.71 -11.04
C GLU A 662 4.57 -27.02 -11.06
N THR A 663 5.06 -27.68 -10.01
CA THR A 663 6.47 -28.05 -9.87
C THR A 663 6.65 -29.56 -9.73
N ASP A 664 7.82 -30.03 -10.13
CA ASP A 664 8.33 -31.37 -9.87
C ASP A 664 9.81 -31.32 -9.44
N SER A 665 10.49 -32.46 -9.36
CA SER A 665 11.91 -32.52 -8.95
C SER A 665 12.88 -31.80 -9.91
N GLN A 666 12.44 -31.40 -11.10
CA GLN A 666 13.22 -30.66 -12.10
C GLN A 666 12.85 -29.16 -12.15
N GLY A 667 12.04 -28.67 -11.21
CA GLY A 667 11.56 -27.27 -11.17
C GLY A 667 10.15 -27.15 -11.75
N THR A 668 9.86 -26.07 -12.48
CA THR A 668 8.54 -25.87 -13.10
C THR A 668 8.23 -27.00 -14.08
N LYS A 669 7.14 -27.73 -13.80
CA LYS A 669 6.58 -28.80 -14.64
C LYS A 669 5.60 -28.22 -15.66
N ALA A 670 4.73 -27.31 -15.21
CA ALA A 670 3.74 -26.62 -16.03
C ALA A 670 3.33 -25.30 -15.37
N PHE A 671 2.88 -24.35 -16.19
CA PHE A 671 2.28 -23.11 -15.71
C PHE A 671 0.95 -22.85 -16.44
N TRP A 672 -0.15 -22.80 -15.69
CA TRP A 672 -1.51 -22.66 -16.22
C TRP A 672 -1.82 -21.18 -16.53
N GLY A 673 -1.45 -20.77 -17.75
CA GLY A 673 -1.48 -19.38 -18.20
C GLY A 673 -2.85 -18.84 -18.59
N GLN A 674 -3.86 -19.70 -18.77
CA GLN A 674 -5.18 -19.24 -19.19
C GLN A 674 -6.29 -20.16 -18.67
N VAL A 675 -7.41 -19.56 -18.26
CA VAL A 675 -8.67 -20.28 -18.02
C VAL A 675 -9.82 -19.57 -18.71
N GLY A 676 -10.62 -20.35 -19.45
CA GLY A 676 -11.66 -19.82 -20.32
C GLY A 676 -11.17 -19.67 -21.75
N ARG A 677 -11.98 -20.11 -22.71
CA ARG A 677 -11.71 -19.95 -24.14
C ARG A 677 -12.37 -18.67 -24.65
N PRO A 678 -11.62 -17.72 -25.26
CA PRO A 678 -12.17 -16.43 -25.67
C PRO A 678 -13.41 -16.54 -26.56
N SER A 679 -13.40 -17.46 -27.54
CA SER A 679 -14.55 -17.60 -28.46
C SER A 679 -15.85 -18.06 -27.80
N LEU A 680 -15.76 -18.85 -26.73
CA LEU A 680 -16.94 -19.29 -25.97
C LEU A 680 -17.40 -18.21 -24.99
N ASP A 681 -16.44 -17.56 -24.33
CA ASP A 681 -16.72 -16.51 -23.37
C ASP A 681 -17.31 -15.26 -24.04
N HIS A 682 -16.73 -14.83 -25.16
CA HIS A 682 -17.15 -13.61 -25.85
C HIS A 682 -18.51 -13.75 -26.53
N ALA A 683 -18.94 -14.98 -26.83
CA ALA A 683 -20.30 -15.29 -27.31
C ALA A 683 -21.38 -15.12 -26.24
N TYR A 684 -21.00 -14.99 -24.97
CA TYR A 684 -21.89 -14.77 -23.85
C TYR A 684 -21.84 -13.30 -23.39
N TRP A 685 -23.00 -12.70 -23.16
CA TRP A 685 -23.14 -11.37 -22.57
C TRP A 685 -24.04 -11.44 -21.34
N GLY A 686 -23.43 -11.50 -20.16
CA GLY A 686 -24.14 -11.58 -18.88
C GLY A 686 -23.18 -11.69 -17.71
N ALA A 687 -23.71 -11.69 -16.48
CA ALA A 687 -22.90 -11.69 -15.27
C ALA A 687 -22.02 -12.96 -15.13
N PRO A 688 -20.79 -12.86 -14.56
CA PRO A 688 -19.88 -13.99 -14.40
C PRO A 688 -20.43 -15.11 -13.51
N GLU A 689 -21.31 -14.78 -12.56
CA GLU A 689 -21.95 -15.72 -11.64
C GLU A 689 -22.89 -16.70 -12.37
N ASN A 690 -23.32 -16.35 -13.59
CA ASN A 690 -24.29 -17.11 -14.38
C ASN A 690 -23.66 -17.82 -15.59
N MET A 691 -22.32 -17.88 -15.69
CA MET A 691 -21.64 -18.57 -16.78
C MET A 691 -21.99 -20.05 -16.82
N THR A 692 -22.43 -20.53 -17.99
CA THR A 692 -22.73 -21.95 -18.22
C THR A 692 -21.85 -22.61 -19.28
N MET A 693 -21.03 -21.84 -20.00
CA MET A 693 -20.12 -22.38 -21.01
C MET A 693 -18.94 -23.12 -20.37
N ALA A 694 -18.32 -24.02 -21.11
CA ALA A 694 -17.08 -24.66 -20.68
C ALA A 694 -15.95 -23.62 -20.56
N ARG A 695 -15.16 -23.72 -19.50
CA ARG A 695 -14.01 -22.83 -19.20
C ARG A 695 -12.71 -23.65 -19.13
N PRO A 696 -12.18 -24.11 -20.27
CA PRO A 696 -10.99 -24.98 -20.29
C PRO A 696 -9.75 -24.26 -19.76
N ALA A 697 -8.86 -25.01 -19.13
CA ALA A 697 -7.56 -24.54 -18.66
C ALA A 697 -6.45 -24.84 -19.68
N PHE A 698 -5.59 -23.85 -19.95
CA PHE A 698 -4.45 -23.96 -20.86
C PHE A 698 -3.16 -23.64 -20.13
N LYS A 699 -2.08 -24.30 -20.55
CA LYS A 699 -0.78 -24.22 -19.89
C LYS A 699 0.36 -24.05 -20.90
N ILE A 700 1.48 -23.59 -20.36
CA ILE A 700 2.80 -23.77 -20.95
C ILE A 700 3.57 -24.82 -20.15
N ASP A 701 4.48 -25.53 -20.81
CA ASP A 701 5.35 -26.53 -20.21
C ASP A 701 6.68 -26.64 -20.97
N ARG A 702 7.52 -27.61 -20.60
CA ARG A 702 8.86 -27.77 -21.19
C ARG A 702 8.83 -28.09 -22.69
N GLN A 703 7.73 -28.63 -23.19
CA GLN A 703 7.54 -28.97 -24.60
C GLN A 703 6.84 -27.84 -25.36
N ASN A 704 5.98 -27.07 -24.69
CA ASN A 704 5.24 -25.94 -25.23
C ASN A 704 5.54 -24.71 -24.35
N PRO A 705 6.71 -24.06 -24.56
CA PRO A 705 7.19 -22.99 -23.67
C PRO A 705 6.41 -21.67 -23.81
N GLY A 706 6.63 -20.76 -22.86
CA GLY A 706 6.08 -19.40 -22.86
C GLY A 706 6.89 -18.50 -21.94
N SER A 707 8.04 -18.04 -22.42
CA SER A 707 9.03 -17.26 -21.67
C SER A 707 8.54 -15.87 -21.31
N ASP A 708 7.71 -15.28 -22.16
CA ASP A 708 6.99 -14.03 -21.94
C ASP A 708 6.08 -14.17 -20.70
N LEU A 709 5.13 -15.09 -20.74
CA LEU A 709 4.19 -15.34 -19.65
C LEU A 709 4.88 -15.75 -18.34
N ALA A 710 5.83 -16.68 -18.40
CA ALA A 710 6.55 -17.13 -17.22
C ALA A 710 7.51 -16.06 -16.68
N GLY A 711 8.16 -15.29 -17.56
CA GLY A 711 9.04 -14.18 -17.21
C GLY A 711 8.28 -13.03 -16.53
N GLU A 712 7.11 -12.66 -17.06
CA GLU A 712 6.25 -11.65 -16.43
C GLU A 712 5.71 -12.15 -15.08
N SER A 713 5.25 -13.40 -15.00
CA SER A 713 4.78 -13.98 -13.74
C SER A 713 5.90 -14.05 -12.69
N ALA A 714 7.14 -14.32 -13.11
CA ALA A 714 8.30 -14.25 -12.23
C ALA A 714 8.56 -12.81 -11.75
N ALA A 715 8.45 -11.82 -12.64
CA ALA A 715 8.56 -10.40 -12.28
C ALA A 715 7.50 -10.00 -11.24
N THR A 716 6.25 -10.41 -11.44
CA THR A 716 5.15 -10.17 -10.49
C THR A 716 5.48 -10.71 -9.11
N LEU A 717 5.86 -11.99 -9.03
CA LEU A 717 6.14 -12.65 -7.75
C LEU A 717 7.38 -12.07 -7.07
N ALA A 718 8.41 -11.70 -7.82
CA ALA A 718 9.61 -11.06 -7.30
C ALA A 718 9.30 -9.66 -6.73
N ALA A 719 8.60 -8.80 -7.48
CA ALA A 719 8.21 -7.47 -7.02
C ALA A 719 7.27 -7.55 -5.80
N ALA A 720 6.26 -8.43 -5.84
CA ALA A 720 5.35 -8.64 -4.72
C ALA A 720 6.08 -9.16 -3.47
N SER A 721 7.08 -10.03 -3.61
CA SER A 721 7.85 -10.53 -2.47
C SER A 721 8.49 -9.41 -1.66
N MET A 722 8.90 -8.31 -2.31
CA MET A 722 9.49 -7.15 -1.64
C MET A 722 8.44 -6.39 -0.81
N LEU A 723 7.23 -6.21 -1.34
CA LEU A 723 6.13 -5.55 -0.63
C LEU A 723 5.68 -6.33 0.61
N PHE A 724 5.54 -7.65 0.49
CA PHE A 724 5.10 -8.50 1.60
C PHE A 724 6.20 -8.80 2.62
N LYS A 725 7.46 -8.44 2.36
CA LYS A 725 8.60 -8.85 3.20
C LYS A 725 8.45 -8.44 4.66
N ALA A 726 7.91 -7.24 4.91
CA ALA A 726 7.73 -6.71 6.26
C ALA A 726 6.46 -7.26 6.94
N SER A 727 5.34 -7.32 6.22
CA SER A 727 4.03 -7.72 6.78
C SER A 727 3.80 -9.23 6.81
N ASN A 728 4.36 -9.97 5.86
CA ASN A 728 4.21 -11.42 5.74
C ASN A 728 5.47 -12.08 5.11
N PRO A 729 6.56 -12.25 5.89
CA PRO A 729 7.83 -12.77 5.38
C PRO A 729 7.74 -14.21 4.87
N GLN A 730 6.82 -15.03 5.40
CA GLN A 730 6.62 -16.40 4.91
C GLN A 730 6.03 -16.40 3.50
N TYR A 731 5.00 -15.57 3.27
CA TYR A 731 4.42 -15.41 1.94
C TYR A 731 5.44 -14.79 0.97
N ALA A 732 6.17 -13.76 1.39
CA ALA A 732 7.25 -13.17 0.59
C ALA A 732 8.30 -14.21 0.13
N ASN A 733 8.74 -15.09 1.03
CA ASN A 733 9.68 -16.16 0.69
C ASN A 733 9.06 -17.17 -0.29
N LEU A 734 7.78 -17.54 -0.11
CA LEU A 734 7.07 -18.41 -1.04
C LEU A 734 7.01 -17.79 -2.44
N LEU A 735 6.65 -16.49 -2.53
CA LEU A 735 6.62 -15.75 -3.79
C LEU A 735 7.99 -15.74 -4.46
N LEU A 736 9.05 -15.39 -3.73
CA LEU A 736 10.40 -15.30 -4.29
C LEU A 736 10.93 -16.65 -4.79
N GLN A 737 10.66 -17.75 -4.07
CA GLN A 737 11.03 -19.09 -4.51
C GLN A 737 10.35 -19.47 -5.82
N ASN A 738 9.05 -19.18 -5.94
CA ASN A 738 8.29 -19.45 -7.17
C ASN A 738 8.72 -18.53 -8.32
N ALA A 739 9.07 -17.26 -8.02
CA ALA A 739 9.62 -16.32 -9.00
C ALA A 739 10.90 -16.87 -9.65
N ILE A 740 11.84 -17.35 -8.83
CA ILE A 740 13.11 -17.92 -9.30
C ILE A 740 12.86 -19.17 -10.17
N GLN A 741 11.93 -20.03 -9.77
CA GLN A 741 11.59 -21.24 -10.53
C GLN A 741 10.96 -20.91 -11.90
N LEU A 742 9.97 -20.02 -11.94
CA LEU A 742 9.33 -19.58 -13.19
C LEU A 742 10.32 -18.87 -14.11
N TYR A 743 11.21 -18.02 -13.56
CA TYR A 743 12.24 -17.35 -14.35
C TYR A 743 13.24 -18.34 -14.95
N ASN A 744 13.71 -19.32 -14.16
CA ASN A 744 14.62 -20.35 -14.65
C ASN A 744 13.96 -21.17 -15.77
N PHE A 745 12.67 -21.51 -15.62
CA PHE A 745 11.89 -22.15 -16.66
C PHE A 745 11.80 -21.29 -17.93
N ALA A 746 11.47 -20.00 -17.78
CA ALA A 746 11.36 -19.06 -18.89
C ALA A 746 12.68 -18.90 -19.67
N ASP A 747 13.81 -18.78 -18.97
CA ASP A 747 15.14 -18.58 -19.59
C ASP A 747 15.67 -19.87 -20.25
N GLN A 748 15.37 -21.03 -19.65
CA GLN A 748 15.81 -22.34 -20.14
C GLN A 748 14.98 -22.86 -21.32
N TYR A 749 13.65 -22.73 -21.26
CA TYR A 749 12.73 -23.23 -22.28
C TYR A 749 12.13 -22.04 -23.03
N ARG A 750 12.81 -21.59 -24.09
CA ARG A 750 12.49 -20.35 -24.78
C ARG A 750 11.39 -20.49 -25.84
N GLY A 751 10.36 -19.66 -25.76
CA GLY A 751 9.30 -19.54 -26.76
C GLY A 751 8.21 -18.56 -26.35
N LYS A 752 7.36 -18.15 -27.30
CA LYS A 752 6.21 -17.28 -27.03
C LYS A 752 5.05 -18.11 -26.47
N TYR A 753 4.40 -17.66 -25.41
CA TYR A 753 3.27 -18.42 -24.86
C TYR A 753 2.10 -18.49 -25.84
N SER A 754 1.95 -17.50 -26.71
CA SER A 754 0.87 -17.45 -27.72
C SER A 754 1.06 -18.47 -28.84
N ASP A 755 2.25 -19.04 -29.01
CA ASP A 755 2.46 -20.22 -29.89
C ASP A 755 2.02 -21.52 -29.19
N SER A 756 2.16 -21.58 -27.87
CA SER A 756 1.78 -22.72 -27.03
C SER A 756 0.30 -22.73 -26.65
N ILE A 757 -0.35 -21.56 -26.62
CA ILE A 757 -1.79 -21.38 -26.40
C ILE A 757 -2.37 -20.59 -27.58
N PRO A 758 -2.56 -21.20 -28.77
CA PRO A 758 -2.88 -20.47 -30.01
C PRO A 758 -4.18 -19.67 -29.99
N GLU A 759 -5.14 -20.05 -29.14
CA GLU A 759 -6.43 -19.36 -29.03
C GLU A 759 -6.33 -17.93 -28.48
N ILE A 760 -5.18 -17.57 -27.88
CA ILE A 760 -4.95 -16.22 -27.36
C ILE A 760 -4.40 -15.23 -28.39
N GLN A 761 -3.96 -15.71 -29.57
CA GLN A 761 -3.26 -14.89 -30.57
C GLN A 761 -4.09 -13.71 -31.13
N ASN A 762 -5.42 -13.76 -31.08
CA ASN A 762 -6.25 -12.63 -31.53
C ASN A 762 -6.58 -11.63 -30.41
N TYR A 763 -6.06 -11.86 -29.20
CA TYR A 763 -6.38 -11.06 -28.01
C TYR A 763 -5.09 -10.54 -27.36
N TYR A 764 -4.27 -11.45 -26.83
CA TYR A 764 -3.02 -11.15 -26.13
C TYR A 764 -1.84 -11.89 -26.77
N ASN A 765 -1.64 -11.72 -28.07
CA ASN A 765 -0.46 -12.25 -28.74
C ASN A 765 0.82 -11.59 -28.20
N SER A 766 1.90 -12.37 -28.06
CA SER A 766 3.23 -11.83 -27.81
C SER A 766 3.80 -11.20 -29.09
N TRP A 767 3.64 -9.88 -29.24
CA TRP A 767 4.11 -9.14 -30.41
C TRP A 767 5.59 -8.80 -30.29
N SER A 768 6.01 -8.28 -29.14
CA SER A 768 7.41 -7.95 -28.80
C SER A 768 8.32 -9.18 -28.74
N GLY A 769 7.79 -10.34 -28.38
CA GLY A 769 8.54 -11.55 -28.09
C GLY A 769 8.60 -11.83 -26.59
N PHE A 770 9.75 -12.27 -26.10
CA PHE A 770 9.92 -12.63 -24.69
C PHE A 770 11.21 -12.09 -24.06
N ASN A 771 12.05 -11.40 -24.85
CA ASN A 771 13.36 -10.96 -24.36
C ASN A 771 13.22 -9.82 -23.35
N ASP A 772 12.22 -8.97 -23.56
CA ASP A 772 11.88 -7.88 -22.66
C ASP A 772 11.32 -8.40 -21.33
N GLU A 773 10.51 -9.46 -21.30
CA GLU A 773 10.07 -10.12 -20.05
C GLU A 773 11.19 -10.87 -19.35
N LEU A 774 12.11 -11.48 -20.10
CA LEU A 774 13.30 -12.08 -19.50
C LEU A 774 14.23 -11.01 -18.92
N ALA A 775 14.34 -9.83 -19.54
CA ALA A 775 15.08 -8.71 -18.97
C ALA A 775 14.36 -8.12 -17.75
N TRP A 776 13.04 -7.97 -17.83
CA TRP A 776 12.14 -7.48 -16.78
C TRP A 776 12.13 -8.37 -15.54
N GLY A 777 11.91 -9.67 -15.71
CA GLY A 777 12.00 -10.66 -14.64
C GLY A 777 13.40 -10.68 -13.99
N ALA A 778 14.47 -10.53 -14.78
CA ALA A 778 15.82 -10.40 -14.23
C ALA A 778 16.02 -9.11 -13.43
N THR A 779 15.53 -7.95 -13.90
CA THR A 779 15.63 -6.70 -13.12
C THR A 779 14.92 -6.81 -11.78
N TRP A 780 13.73 -7.41 -11.74
CA TRP A 780 12.99 -7.61 -10.49
C TRP A 780 13.62 -8.64 -9.56
N LEU A 781 14.12 -9.75 -10.10
CA LEU A 781 14.87 -10.73 -9.31
C LEU A 781 16.17 -10.16 -8.76
N TYR A 782 16.86 -9.30 -9.52
CA TYR A 782 18.00 -8.55 -9.00
C TYR A 782 17.60 -7.67 -7.82
N LYS A 783 16.56 -6.85 -7.95
CA LYS A 783 16.07 -6.00 -6.84
C LYS A 783 15.64 -6.81 -5.62
N ALA A 784 15.01 -7.97 -5.82
CA ALA A 784 14.54 -8.82 -4.71
C ALA A 784 15.67 -9.59 -4.00
N THR A 785 16.76 -9.94 -4.72
CA THR A 785 17.80 -10.85 -4.20
C THR A 785 19.17 -10.22 -3.99
N GLY A 786 19.47 -9.11 -4.64
CA GLY A 786 20.82 -8.53 -4.75
C GLY A 786 21.79 -9.35 -5.61
N ASN A 787 21.35 -10.43 -6.27
CA ASN A 787 22.23 -11.28 -7.06
C ASN A 787 22.55 -10.63 -8.43
N THR A 788 23.79 -10.18 -8.58
CA THR A 788 24.30 -9.46 -9.76
C THR A 788 24.29 -10.29 -11.05
N SER A 789 24.12 -11.62 -10.98
CA SER A 789 23.92 -12.44 -12.19
C SER A 789 22.63 -12.08 -12.92
N TYR A 790 21.56 -11.73 -12.18
CA TYR A 790 20.31 -11.28 -12.78
C TYR A 790 20.47 -9.90 -13.41
N LEU A 791 21.18 -8.96 -12.76
CA LEU A 791 21.47 -7.66 -13.37
C LEU A 791 22.25 -7.83 -14.68
N THR A 792 23.30 -8.66 -14.67
CA THR A 792 24.10 -8.97 -15.87
C THR A 792 23.23 -9.55 -16.99
N LYS A 793 22.30 -10.45 -16.64
CA LYS A 793 21.34 -11.04 -17.58
C LYS A 793 20.40 -9.98 -18.16
N ALA A 794 19.81 -9.13 -17.33
CA ALA A 794 18.94 -8.04 -17.76
C ALA A 794 19.66 -7.10 -18.75
N GLU A 795 20.89 -6.67 -18.42
CA GLU A 795 21.68 -5.81 -19.30
C GLU A 795 22.02 -6.47 -20.64
N SER A 796 22.22 -7.80 -20.64
CA SER A 796 22.52 -8.57 -21.85
C SER A 796 21.32 -8.75 -22.78
N LEU A 797 20.11 -8.76 -22.23
CA LEU A 797 18.86 -8.94 -22.96
C LEU A 797 18.22 -7.60 -23.38
N TYR A 798 18.61 -6.50 -22.73
CA TYR A 798 18.10 -5.17 -23.05
C TYR A 798 18.61 -4.66 -24.40
N ASN A 799 17.67 -4.53 -25.35
CA ASN A 799 17.93 -4.16 -26.73
C ASN A 799 17.69 -2.67 -27.05
N GLY A 800 17.44 -1.84 -26.03
CA GLY A 800 17.03 -0.44 -26.21
C GLY A 800 15.51 -0.30 -26.34
N ILE A 801 15.05 0.95 -26.46
CA ILE A 801 13.63 1.29 -26.60
C ILE A 801 13.39 2.24 -27.77
N GLY A 802 12.19 2.16 -28.36
CA GLY A 802 11.72 3.14 -29.33
C GLY A 802 11.16 4.38 -28.64
N ARG A 803 11.03 5.48 -29.39
CA ARG A 803 10.37 6.70 -28.86
C ARG A 803 8.85 6.74 -29.11
N GLY A 804 8.37 6.02 -30.12
CA GLY A 804 6.98 6.05 -30.58
C GLY A 804 6.06 4.97 -30.01
N TRP A 805 6.45 4.31 -28.92
CA TRP A 805 5.65 3.32 -28.20
C TRP A 805 5.85 3.51 -26.68
N THR A 806 5.36 2.61 -25.83
CA THR A 806 5.47 2.74 -24.36
C THR A 806 5.27 1.40 -23.62
N GLN A 807 5.52 1.40 -22.32
CA GLN A 807 5.26 0.30 -21.39
C GLN A 807 3.81 -0.20 -21.48
N ASN A 808 3.64 -1.51 -21.59
CA ASN A 808 2.32 -2.15 -21.60
C ASN A 808 2.45 -3.65 -21.23
N TRP A 809 1.36 -4.41 -21.36
CA TRP A 809 1.33 -5.84 -21.04
C TRP A 809 2.16 -6.72 -22.00
N ASP A 810 2.56 -6.22 -23.18
CA ASP A 810 3.33 -6.91 -24.22
C ASP A 810 4.79 -6.43 -24.26
N ASP A 811 5.07 -5.13 -24.24
CA ASP A 811 6.45 -4.60 -24.31
C ASP A 811 6.91 -3.97 -22.99
N LYS A 812 7.92 -4.61 -22.37
CA LYS A 812 8.44 -4.26 -21.03
C LYS A 812 9.76 -3.49 -21.14
N SER A 813 10.26 -3.29 -22.35
CA SER A 813 11.58 -2.69 -22.60
C SER A 813 11.69 -1.30 -21.97
N TYR A 814 10.59 -0.54 -21.93
CA TYR A 814 10.48 0.78 -21.30
C TYR A 814 10.69 0.73 -19.79
N GLY A 815 9.96 -0.16 -19.10
CA GLY A 815 10.12 -0.41 -17.68
C GLY A 815 11.52 -0.91 -17.34
N VAL A 816 12.06 -1.84 -18.14
CA VAL A 816 13.45 -2.31 -18.01
C VAL A 816 14.43 -1.15 -18.14
N GLY A 817 14.25 -0.25 -19.10
CA GLY A 817 15.09 0.93 -19.28
C GLY A 817 15.10 1.84 -18.05
N VAL A 818 13.92 2.11 -17.47
CA VAL A 818 13.78 2.88 -16.22
C VAL A 818 14.48 2.17 -15.06
N LEU A 819 14.19 0.88 -14.84
CA LEU A 819 14.82 0.10 -13.76
C LEU A 819 16.35 0.04 -13.91
N LEU A 820 16.87 -0.21 -15.11
CA LEU A 820 18.32 -0.24 -15.34
C LEU A 820 18.96 1.14 -15.14
N ALA A 821 18.27 2.23 -15.50
CA ALA A 821 18.74 3.58 -15.22
C ALA A 821 18.79 3.87 -13.72
N GLN A 822 17.76 3.45 -12.95
CA GLN A 822 17.72 3.54 -11.49
C GLN A 822 18.84 2.74 -10.83
N GLU A 823 18.99 1.46 -11.21
CA GLU A 823 19.89 0.52 -10.52
C GLU A 823 21.37 0.72 -10.86
N THR A 824 21.69 1.23 -12.05
CA THR A 824 23.08 1.27 -12.54
C THR A 824 23.63 2.68 -12.74
N GLY A 825 22.75 3.68 -12.90
CA GLY A 825 23.14 5.04 -13.24
C GLY A 825 23.83 5.20 -14.62
N LYS A 826 23.95 4.13 -15.42
CA LYS A 826 24.70 4.13 -16.69
C LYS A 826 24.02 5.04 -17.73
N SER A 827 24.83 5.87 -18.40
CA SER A 827 24.34 6.85 -19.37
C SER A 827 23.54 6.25 -20.53
N ARG A 828 23.84 5.01 -20.94
CA ARG A 828 23.10 4.31 -22.00
C ARG A 828 21.59 4.26 -21.69
N TYR A 829 21.22 3.78 -20.51
CA TYR A 829 19.83 3.60 -20.14
C TYR A 829 19.14 4.93 -19.88
N LYS A 830 19.86 5.89 -19.27
CA LYS A 830 19.35 7.26 -19.09
C LYS A 830 19.03 7.91 -20.43
N THR A 831 19.97 7.87 -21.39
CA THR A 831 19.76 8.43 -22.73
C THR A 831 18.58 7.79 -23.46
N ASP A 832 18.44 6.47 -23.40
CA ASP A 832 17.32 5.76 -24.01
C ASP A 832 15.96 6.22 -23.44
N VAL A 833 15.82 6.23 -22.11
CA VAL A 833 14.59 6.65 -21.42
C VAL A 833 14.30 8.12 -21.64
N GLU A 834 15.30 8.99 -21.51
CA GLU A 834 15.14 10.43 -21.73
C GLU A 834 14.74 10.75 -23.17
N ASN A 835 15.31 10.07 -24.18
CA ASN A 835 14.91 10.27 -25.57
C ASN A 835 13.44 9.89 -25.81
N TRP A 836 12.97 8.84 -25.15
CA TRP A 836 11.58 8.42 -25.19
C TRP A 836 10.67 9.45 -24.48
N LEU A 837 10.99 9.84 -23.24
CA LEU A 837 10.20 10.80 -22.48
C LEU A 837 10.22 12.22 -23.07
N ASP A 838 11.35 12.64 -23.66
CA ASP A 838 11.46 13.89 -24.40
C ASP A 838 10.51 13.89 -25.62
N TYR A 839 10.41 12.77 -26.34
CA TYR A 839 9.47 12.63 -27.44
C TYR A 839 8.00 12.63 -26.97
N TRP A 840 7.71 11.99 -25.84
CA TRP A 840 6.35 11.95 -25.29
C TRP A 840 5.90 13.24 -24.62
N SER A 841 6.83 14.08 -24.17
CA SER A 841 6.53 15.39 -23.56
C SER A 841 6.52 16.54 -24.57
N ASP A 842 7.00 16.33 -25.80
CA ASP A 842 7.05 17.36 -26.83
C ASP A 842 5.66 17.63 -27.45
N ARG A 843 5.12 18.80 -27.13
CA ARG A 843 3.83 19.32 -27.64
C ARG A 843 3.97 20.20 -28.89
N SER A 844 5.18 20.38 -29.43
CA SER A 844 5.44 21.21 -30.62
C SER A 844 4.97 20.60 -31.95
N GLY A 845 4.46 19.36 -31.91
CA GLY A 845 4.07 18.59 -33.09
C GLY A 845 5.17 17.69 -33.66
N ASN A 846 6.39 17.72 -33.11
CA ASN A 846 7.47 16.79 -33.47
C ASN A 846 7.52 15.53 -32.58
N GLY A 847 6.78 15.53 -31.46
CA GLY A 847 6.65 14.43 -30.52
C GLY A 847 5.57 13.41 -30.87
N ILE A 848 5.09 12.69 -29.85
CA ILE A 848 3.90 11.85 -29.96
C ILE A 848 2.69 12.72 -30.35
N SER A 849 1.66 12.11 -30.97
CA SER A 849 0.44 12.85 -31.29
C SER A 849 -0.24 13.33 -30.01
N TYR A 850 -0.70 14.58 -30.00
CA TYR A 850 -1.46 15.15 -28.89
C TYR A 850 -2.85 15.55 -29.35
N THR A 851 -3.87 15.29 -28.53
CA THR A 851 -5.18 15.94 -28.72
C THR A 851 -5.07 17.43 -28.40
N SER A 852 -6.04 18.23 -28.85
CA SER A 852 -6.08 19.68 -28.52
C SER A 852 -6.17 19.95 -27.02
N GLY A 853 -6.79 19.02 -26.28
CA GLY A 853 -6.89 19.04 -24.82
C GLY A 853 -5.63 18.57 -24.09
N GLY A 854 -4.64 18.02 -24.79
CA GLY A 854 -3.36 17.65 -24.18
C GLY A 854 -3.20 16.19 -23.76
N LEU A 855 -4.00 15.26 -24.29
CA LEU A 855 -3.74 13.82 -24.16
C LEU A 855 -2.64 13.40 -25.13
N ALA A 856 -1.59 12.75 -24.62
CA ALA A 856 -0.58 12.05 -25.39
C ALA A 856 -1.21 10.79 -26.00
N TRP A 857 -1.60 10.90 -27.27
CA TRP A 857 -2.39 9.89 -27.98
C TRP A 857 -1.48 8.99 -28.82
N LEU A 858 -1.43 7.70 -28.49
CA LEU A 858 -0.59 6.71 -29.17
C LEU A 858 -1.35 5.94 -30.27
N THR A 859 -2.48 5.36 -29.92
CA THR A 859 -3.29 4.52 -30.81
C THR A 859 -4.73 4.46 -30.30
N GLN A 860 -5.66 4.02 -31.15
CA GLN A 860 -7.09 3.97 -30.83
C GLN A 860 -7.44 2.98 -29.70
N TRP A 861 -6.68 1.90 -29.57
CA TRP A 861 -6.93 0.86 -28.56
C TRP A 861 -6.33 1.25 -27.22
N GLY A 862 -7.15 1.67 -26.26
CA GLY A 862 -6.67 2.05 -24.92
C GLY A 862 -5.71 3.24 -24.96
N SER A 863 -6.06 4.31 -25.67
CA SER A 863 -5.27 5.55 -25.71
C SER A 863 -4.98 6.08 -24.30
N ASN A 864 -5.99 6.06 -23.43
CA ASN A 864 -5.87 6.46 -22.03
C ASN A 864 -4.92 5.55 -21.23
N ARG A 865 -4.94 4.23 -21.46
CA ARG A 865 -4.03 3.27 -20.82
C ARG A 865 -2.57 3.59 -21.12
N TYR A 866 -2.26 3.88 -22.39
CA TYR A 866 -0.87 4.20 -22.76
C TYR A 866 -0.41 5.53 -22.15
N ALA A 867 -1.28 6.54 -22.11
CA ALA A 867 -0.99 7.79 -21.42
C ALA A 867 -0.76 7.56 -19.91
N ALA A 868 -1.58 6.73 -19.25
CA ALA A 868 -1.43 6.39 -17.84
C ALA A 868 -0.14 5.61 -17.54
N ASN A 869 0.21 4.62 -18.37
CA ASN A 869 1.44 3.85 -18.23
C ASN A 869 2.68 4.74 -18.40
N THR A 870 2.69 5.60 -19.42
CA THR A 870 3.77 6.58 -19.61
C THR A 870 3.83 7.56 -18.45
N ALA A 871 2.68 8.03 -17.95
CA ALA A 871 2.63 8.95 -16.81
C ALA A 871 3.24 8.34 -15.54
N MET A 872 2.95 7.06 -15.26
CA MET A 872 3.56 6.36 -14.13
C MET A 872 5.08 6.30 -14.27
N LEU A 873 5.59 5.83 -15.41
CA LEU A 873 7.04 5.67 -15.62
C LEU A 873 7.76 7.01 -15.70
N ALA A 874 7.17 8.03 -16.33
CA ALA A 874 7.71 9.38 -16.37
C ALA A 874 7.83 9.96 -14.95
N GLY A 875 6.81 9.73 -14.11
CA GLY A 875 6.82 10.13 -12.71
C GLY A 875 7.88 9.39 -11.90
N ILE A 876 7.98 8.06 -12.02
CA ILE A 876 9.01 7.28 -11.34
C ILE A 876 10.41 7.73 -11.77
N TYR A 877 10.64 7.90 -13.07
CA TYR A 877 11.93 8.36 -13.59
C TYR A 877 12.30 9.76 -13.10
N ALA A 878 11.32 10.68 -13.09
CA ALA A 878 11.47 12.03 -12.54
C ALA A 878 11.87 11.99 -11.06
N ASP A 879 11.22 11.15 -10.26
CA ASP A 879 11.41 11.11 -8.81
C ASP A 879 12.71 10.36 -8.40
N THR A 880 13.24 9.48 -9.27
CA THR A 880 14.32 8.55 -8.88
C THR A 880 15.59 8.62 -9.70
N VAL A 881 15.57 9.22 -10.90
CA VAL A 881 16.73 9.23 -11.81
C VAL A 881 17.09 10.64 -12.27
N ASN A 882 16.16 11.33 -12.95
CA ASN A 882 16.38 12.67 -13.49
C ASN A 882 15.05 13.28 -13.96
N ASP A 883 14.84 14.56 -13.69
CA ASP A 883 13.75 15.34 -14.28
C ASP A 883 14.28 16.58 -14.99
N LYS A 884 14.25 16.59 -16.33
CA LYS A 884 14.78 17.70 -17.13
C LYS A 884 13.92 18.96 -16.98
N ASN A 885 14.25 19.79 -16.00
CA ASN A 885 13.54 21.03 -15.67
C ASN A 885 12.04 20.80 -15.39
N GLY A 886 11.70 19.75 -14.65
CA GLY A 886 10.31 19.41 -14.31
C GLY A 886 9.49 18.80 -15.45
N ARG A 887 10.09 18.57 -16.62
CA ARG A 887 9.39 18.14 -17.84
C ARG A 887 8.66 16.80 -17.68
N TYR A 888 9.27 15.83 -17.02
CA TYR A 888 8.72 14.48 -16.91
C TYR A 888 7.68 14.39 -15.79
N ALA A 889 7.88 15.09 -14.67
CA ALA A 889 6.84 15.27 -13.67
C ALA A 889 5.60 15.98 -14.23
N ASN A 890 5.80 17.01 -15.07
CA ASN A 890 4.72 17.71 -15.76
C ASN A 890 3.99 16.84 -16.78
N LEU A 891 4.72 16.00 -17.53
CA LEU A 891 4.10 14.99 -18.40
C LEU A 891 3.18 14.10 -17.56
N ALA A 892 3.70 13.49 -16.50
CA ALA A 892 2.94 12.61 -15.61
C ALA A 892 1.67 13.29 -15.08
N LYS A 893 1.80 14.48 -14.49
CA LYS A 893 0.68 15.24 -13.94
C LYS A 893 -0.37 15.58 -15.00
N SER A 894 0.06 16.12 -16.14
CA SER A 894 -0.86 16.57 -17.18
C SER A 894 -1.71 15.43 -17.76
N GLN A 895 -1.13 14.24 -17.87
CA GLN A 895 -1.87 13.07 -18.36
C GLN A 895 -2.88 12.60 -17.32
N ILE A 896 -2.51 12.49 -16.04
CA ILE A 896 -3.46 12.06 -15.00
C ILE A 896 -4.59 13.08 -14.82
N ASP A 897 -4.28 14.38 -14.82
CA ASP A 897 -5.30 15.42 -14.76
C ASP A 897 -6.27 15.32 -15.95
N TYR A 898 -5.76 15.09 -17.17
CA TYR A 898 -6.59 14.89 -18.36
C TYR A 898 -7.55 13.71 -18.17
N LEU A 899 -7.06 12.58 -17.68
CA LEU A 899 -7.85 11.36 -17.45
C LEU A 899 -8.94 11.58 -16.38
N LEU A 900 -8.67 12.41 -15.37
CA LEU A 900 -9.61 12.70 -14.29
C LEU A 900 -10.65 13.78 -14.63
N GLY A 901 -10.44 14.55 -15.70
CA GLY A 901 -11.45 15.49 -16.22
C GLY A 901 -10.90 16.80 -16.79
N ASP A 902 -9.59 17.04 -16.75
CA ASP A 902 -8.96 18.25 -17.30
C ASP A 902 -8.81 18.17 -18.82
N ASN A 903 -9.95 18.11 -19.49
CA ASN A 903 -10.03 17.99 -20.93
C ASN A 903 -11.18 18.85 -21.47
N PRO A 904 -11.20 19.14 -22.80
CA PRO A 904 -12.23 19.98 -23.42
C PRO A 904 -13.67 19.50 -23.23
N ARG A 905 -13.87 18.25 -22.80
CA ARG A 905 -15.19 17.66 -22.53
C ARG A 905 -15.63 17.79 -21.08
N ASN A 906 -14.73 18.24 -20.19
CA ASN A 906 -14.93 18.20 -18.74
C ASN A 906 -15.48 16.82 -18.31
N PHE A 907 -14.85 15.76 -18.83
CA PHE A 907 -15.32 14.38 -18.75
C PHE A 907 -14.23 13.51 -18.13
N SER A 908 -14.53 12.84 -17.02
CA SER A 908 -13.63 11.86 -16.44
C SER A 908 -13.67 10.55 -17.23
N TYR A 909 -12.50 10.08 -17.64
CA TYR A 909 -12.35 8.76 -18.24
C TYR A 909 -12.25 7.65 -17.19
N MET A 910 -12.25 8.01 -15.89
CA MET A 910 -12.35 7.07 -14.78
C MET A 910 -13.82 6.95 -14.33
N VAL A 911 -14.39 5.77 -14.52
CA VAL A 911 -15.81 5.51 -14.21
C VAL A 911 -16.10 5.80 -12.73
N GLY A 912 -17.14 6.58 -12.48
CA GLY A 912 -17.57 6.93 -11.13
C GLY A 912 -16.71 7.99 -10.42
N PHE A 913 -15.76 8.64 -11.10
CA PHE A 913 -15.00 9.77 -10.57
C PHE A 913 -15.50 11.10 -11.15
N GLY A 914 -15.63 12.13 -10.29
CA GLY A 914 -16.26 13.39 -10.67
C GLY A 914 -17.76 13.26 -10.98
N THR A 915 -18.34 14.25 -11.65
CA THR A 915 -19.79 14.31 -11.93
C THR A 915 -20.16 13.93 -13.36
N ASN A 916 -19.19 13.79 -14.26
CA ASN A 916 -19.39 13.50 -15.68
C ASN A 916 -18.38 12.45 -16.12
N TYR A 917 -18.83 11.21 -16.28
CA TYR A 917 -17.99 10.04 -16.56
C TYR A 917 -18.76 9.01 -17.40
N ALA A 918 -18.07 7.98 -17.88
CA ALA A 918 -18.66 6.92 -18.71
C ALA A 918 -19.70 6.10 -17.94
N LEU A 919 -20.92 6.01 -18.47
CA LEU A 919 -22.03 5.24 -17.88
C LEU A 919 -22.18 3.86 -18.51
N ASN A 920 -21.58 3.64 -19.68
CA ASN A 920 -21.72 2.44 -20.47
C ASN A 920 -20.37 1.78 -20.81
N PRO A 921 -19.46 1.55 -19.84
CA PRO A 921 -18.24 0.80 -20.13
C PRO A 921 -18.60 -0.61 -20.64
N HIS A 922 -17.84 -1.10 -21.61
CA HIS A 922 -17.95 -2.46 -22.17
C HIS A 922 -17.55 -3.47 -21.09
N HIS A 923 -18.48 -3.84 -20.22
CA HIS A 923 -18.18 -4.77 -19.13
C HIS A 923 -19.41 -5.60 -18.74
N ARG A 924 -19.33 -6.92 -18.94
CA ARG A 924 -20.45 -7.86 -18.75
C ARG A 924 -21.01 -7.87 -17.34
N GLY A 925 -20.14 -7.94 -16.32
CA GLY A 925 -20.54 -7.88 -14.92
C GLY A 925 -21.29 -6.60 -14.54
N ALA A 926 -20.74 -5.43 -14.85
CA ALA A 926 -21.35 -4.14 -14.55
C ALA A 926 -22.59 -3.81 -15.42
N SER A 927 -22.65 -4.32 -16.65
CA SER A 927 -23.72 -4.04 -17.61
C SER A 927 -25.10 -4.35 -17.03
N GLY A 928 -25.27 -5.53 -16.44
CA GLY A 928 -26.54 -5.97 -15.83
C GLY A 928 -27.70 -6.16 -16.82
N VAL A 929 -27.45 -6.04 -18.13
CA VAL A 929 -28.39 -6.34 -19.22
C VAL A 929 -27.82 -7.45 -20.11
N THR A 930 -28.68 -8.18 -20.81
CA THR A 930 -28.27 -9.28 -21.71
C THR A 930 -28.09 -8.84 -23.16
N ASN A 931 -28.54 -7.64 -23.53
CA ASN A 931 -28.35 -7.06 -24.85
C ASN A 931 -27.26 -5.97 -24.78
N ILE A 932 -26.10 -6.23 -25.38
CA ILE A 932 -24.98 -5.28 -25.44
C ILE A 932 -25.36 -3.93 -26.08
N ASN A 933 -26.34 -3.93 -26.99
CA ASN A 933 -26.80 -2.73 -27.69
C ASN A 933 -27.90 -1.96 -26.93
N ASP A 934 -28.18 -2.30 -25.66
CA ASP A 934 -29.11 -1.54 -24.84
C ASP A 934 -28.56 -0.11 -24.61
N PRO A 935 -29.32 0.94 -24.99
CA PRO A 935 -28.88 2.33 -24.86
C PRO A 935 -28.97 2.88 -23.43
N LEU A 936 -29.60 2.17 -22.48
CA LEU A 936 -29.67 2.61 -21.09
C LEU A 936 -28.31 2.42 -20.38
N PRO A 937 -27.98 3.25 -19.38
CA PRO A 937 -26.78 3.08 -18.55
C PRO A 937 -26.58 1.64 -18.04
N ASN A 938 -25.32 1.25 -17.79
CA ASN A 938 -25.02 0.03 -17.04
C ASN A 938 -25.80 0.02 -15.71
N ARG A 939 -26.32 -1.15 -15.32
CA ARG A 939 -27.05 -1.31 -14.05
C ARG A 939 -26.18 -1.01 -12.83
N HIS A 940 -24.88 -1.29 -12.94
CA HIS A 940 -23.90 -1.10 -11.89
C HIS A 940 -22.83 -0.11 -12.33
N ILE A 941 -22.38 0.71 -11.39
CA ILE A 941 -21.26 1.63 -11.61
C ILE A 941 -19.97 0.86 -11.33
N LEU A 942 -19.12 0.74 -12.35
CA LEU A 942 -17.82 0.08 -12.24
C LEU A 942 -16.76 1.07 -11.75
N TYR A 943 -16.87 1.47 -10.47
CA TYR A 943 -16.01 2.50 -9.89
C TYR A 943 -14.53 2.25 -10.16
N GLY A 944 -13.86 3.31 -10.61
CA GLY A 944 -12.42 3.36 -10.83
C GLY A 944 -11.95 2.80 -12.16
N ALA A 945 -12.80 2.17 -12.96
CA ALA A 945 -12.37 1.63 -14.26
C ALA A 945 -11.94 2.75 -15.22
N LEU A 946 -10.76 2.63 -15.82
CA LEU A 946 -10.29 3.50 -16.88
C LEU A 946 -10.82 3.01 -18.23
N VAL A 947 -11.64 3.79 -18.91
CA VAL A 947 -12.09 3.44 -20.27
C VAL A 947 -10.99 3.71 -21.29
N GLY A 948 -11.05 3.00 -22.43
CA GLY A 948 -10.06 3.08 -23.50
C GLY A 948 -9.75 4.50 -24.00
N GLY A 949 -10.76 5.36 -24.10
CA GLY A 949 -10.60 6.78 -24.40
C GLY A 949 -10.82 7.15 -25.86
N PRO A 950 -10.38 8.35 -26.28
CA PRO A 950 -10.54 8.82 -27.65
C PRO A 950 -9.93 7.88 -28.70
N THR A 951 -10.66 7.61 -29.78
CA THR A 951 -10.27 6.70 -30.88
C THR A 951 -9.38 7.36 -31.93
N SER A 952 -9.14 8.66 -31.81
CA SER A 952 -8.17 9.42 -32.60
C SER A 952 -7.59 10.56 -31.74
N ALA A 953 -6.55 11.25 -32.22
CA ALA A 953 -5.97 12.43 -31.58
C ALA A 953 -6.90 13.67 -31.64
N ASN A 954 -8.16 13.48 -31.24
CA ASN A 954 -9.23 14.46 -31.14
C ASN A 954 -10.03 14.17 -29.87
N ASP A 955 -10.11 15.14 -28.96
CA ASP A 955 -10.80 15.00 -27.67
C ASP A 955 -12.26 14.55 -27.82
N PHE A 956 -12.93 14.93 -28.91
CA PHE A 956 -14.33 14.62 -29.17
C PHE A 956 -14.55 13.26 -29.86
N ALA A 957 -13.48 12.55 -30.25
CA ALA A 957 -13.55 11.21 -30.84
C ALA A 957 -13.78 10.11 -29.79
N TYR A 958 -14.74 10.32 -28.89
CA TYR A 958 -15.14 9.38 -27.85
C TYR A 958 -16.67 9.40 -27.71
N GLN A 959 -17.28 8.21 -27.69
CA GLN A 959 -18.70 8.02 -27.48
C GLN A 959 -18.90 7.02 -26.36
N ASP A 960 -19.76 7.34 -25.39
CA ASP A 960 -20.09 6.43 -24.31
C ASP A 960 -21.10 5.39 -24.79
N GLN A 961 -20.60 4.37 -25.49
CA GLN A 961 -21.39 3.25 -26.03
C GLN A 961 -20.82 1.92 -25.57
N ARG A 962 -21.68 1.07 -25.00
CA ARG A 962 -21.30 -0.23 -24.45
C ARG A 962 -20.72 -1.20 -25.49
N ASN A 963 -21.18 -1.12 -26.73
CA ASN A 963 -20.71 -1.96 -27.82
C ASN A 963 -19.45 -1.40 -28.51
N ASP A 964 -18.98 -0.22 -28.12
CA ASP A 964 -17.70 0.34 -28.57
C ASP A 964 -16.57 -0.19 -27.68
N TYR A 965 -16.12 -1.40 -27.98
CA TYR A 965 -14.98 -2.06 -27.32
C TYR A 965 -13.61 -1.46 -27.69
N VAL A 966 -13.57 -0.36 -28.46
CA VAL A 966 -12.34 0.41 -28.68
C VAL A 966 -12.25 1.51 -27.62
N ALA A 967 -13.27 2.35 -27.57
CA ALA A 967 -13.29 3.55 -26.73
C ALA A 967 -13.72 3.28 -25.28
N ASN A 968 -14.60 2.29 -25.10
CA ASN A 968 -15.31 2.03 -23.84
C ASN A 968 -14.93 0.70 -23.17
N GLU A 969 -13.98 -0.04 -23.73
CA GLU A 969 -13.34 -1.18 -23.05
C GLU A 969 -12.65 -0.73 -21.77
N VAL A 970 -12.63 -1.62 -20.79
CA VAL A 970 -11.93 -1.48 -19.50
C VAL A 970 -11.14 -2.76 -19.27
N ALA A 971 -9.93 -2.67 -18.70
CA ALA A 971 -9.11 -3.85 -18.46
C ALA A 971 -8.15 -3.67 -17.27
N LEU A 972 -7.67 -4.79 -16.71
CA LEU A 972 -6.71 -4.79 -15.61
C LEU A 972 -5.47 -3.93 -15.94
N ASP A 973 -4.96 -4.06 -17.17
CA ASP A 973 -3.76 -3.36 -17.62
C ASP A 973 -4.02 -1.86 -17.87
N TYR A 974 -5.28 -1.46 -18.08
CA TYR A 974 -5.66 -0.05 -18.24
C TYR A 974 -5.52 0.69 -16.91
N ASN A 975 -5.89 0.04 -15.82
CA ASN A 975 -5.80 0.61 -14.47
C ASN A 975 -4.42 0.47 -13.84
N ALA A 976 -3.55 -0.40 -14.35
CA ALA A 976 -2.30 -0.75 -13.68
C ALA A 976 -1.35 0.46 -13.57
N GLY A 977 -1.03 1.10 -14.70
CA GLY A 977 -0.24 2.33 -14.71
C GLY A 977 -0.96 3.51 -14.04
N LEU A 978 -2.28 3.61 -14.23
CA LEU A 978 -3.10 4.66 -13.60
C LEU A 978 -2.97 4.64 -12.08
N THR A 979 -3.06 3.46 -11.46
CA THR A 979 -3.04 3.32 -10.00
C THR A 979 -1.71 3.81 -9.41
N GLY A 980 -0.57 3.39 -9.99
CA GLY A 980 0.74 3.88 -9.55
C GLY A 980 0.91 5.39 -9.77
N ALA A 981 0.42 5.92 -10.89
CA ALA A 981 0.46 7.36 -11.17
C ALA A 981 -0.46 8.17 -10.23
N LEU A 982 -1.63 7.64 -9.84
CA LEU A 982 -2.52 8.25 -8.84
C LEU A 982 -1.89 8.28 -7.45
N ALA A 983 -1.19 7.22 -7.05
CA ALA A 983 -0.42 7.20 -5.81
C ALA A 983 0.67 8.29 -5.82
N ARG A 984 1.37 8.46 -6.95
CA ARG A 984 2.27 9.60 -7.14
C ARG A 984 1.53 10.94 -7.01
N MET A 985 0.41 11.14 -7.70
CA MET A 985 -0.34 12.41 -7.61
C MET A 985 -0.79 12.70 -6.17
N TYR A 986 -1.28 11.70 -5.45
CA TYR A 986 -1.63 11.83 -4.04
C TYR A 986 -0.40 12.17 -3.17
N GLN A 987 0.75 11.55 -3.44
CA GLN A 987 1.99 11.84 -2.74
C GLN A 987 2.37 13.33 -2.85
N GLN A 988 2.21 13.91 -4.05
CA GLN A 988 2.62 15.28 -4.38
C GLN A 988 1.57 16.33 -4.03
N PHE A 989 0.29 16.02 -4.21
CA PHE A 989 -0.78 17.00 -4.25
C PHE A 989 -1.92 16.70 -3.27
N GLY A 990 -1.93 15.52 -2.63
CA GLY A 990 -2.96 15.13 -1.67
C GLY A 990 -4.33 14.88 -2.31
N GLY A 991 -5.38 15.31 -1.61
CA GLY A 991 -6.77 14.96 -1.90
C GLY A 991 -7.22 13.77 -1.06
N ASN A 992 -8.11 14.01 -0.09
CA ASN A 992 -8.48 12.99 0.88
C ASN A 992 -9.34 11.88 0.25
N PRO A 993 -9.00 10.60 0.46
CA PRO A 993 -9.90 9.48 0.17
C PRO A 993 -11.27 9.67 0.82
N LEU A 994 -12.29 8.99 0.28
CA LEU A 994 -13.61 8.97 0.91
C LEU A 994 -13.52 8.21 2.23
N THR A 995 -14.23 8.70 3.25
CA THR A 995 -14.45 7.96 4.49
C THR A 995 -15.30 6.71 4.24
N ASP A 996 -15.26 5.71 5.13
CA ASP A 996 -16.09 4.50 4.99
C ASP A 996 -17.59 4.81 4.89
N GLY A 997 -18.08 5.83 5.61
CA GLY A 997 -19.46 6.29 5.50
C GLY A 997 -19.80 6.86 4.11
N GLN A 998 -18.84 7.56 3.50
CA GLN A 998 -18.99 8.06 2.13
C GLN A 998 -18.87 6.93 1.09
N LEU A 999 -17.95 5.98 1.27
CA LEU A 999 -17.87 4.78 0.44
C LEU A 999 -19.17 3.96 0.50
N ASN A 1000 -19.71 3.74 1.70
CA ASN A 1000 -21.00 3.08 1.92
C ASN A 1000 -22.19 3.81 1.28
N SER A 1001 -22.04 5.10 0.99
CA SER A 1001 -23.09 5.86 0.29
C SER A 1001 -23.03 5.70 -1.23
N LEU A 1002 -21.96 5.13 -1.78
CA LEU A 1002 -21.82 4.87 -3.21
C LEU A 1002 -22.74 3.71 -3.63
N PRO A 1003 -23.59 3.87 -4.66
CA PRO A 1003 -24.45 2.81 -5.15
C PRO A 1003 -23.70 1.51 -5.47
N GLY A 1004 -24.09 0.41 -4.82
CA GLY A 1004 -23.54 -0.93 -5.05
C GLY A 1004 -22.20 -1.20 -4.34
N ILE A 1005 -21.83 -0.36 -3.39
CA ILE A 1005 -20.70 -0.56 -2.48
C ILE A 1005 -21.22 -0.72 -1.06
N THR A 1006 -20.80 -1.79 -0.38
CA THR A 1006 -20.97 -1.97 1.07
C THR A 1006 -19.60 -2.21 1.68
N ILE A 1007 -19.29 -1.51 2.76
CA ILE A 1007 -18.15 -1.78 3.63
C ILE A 1007 -18.64 -2.76 4.68
N PRO A 1008 -18.29 -4.05 4.57
CA PRO A 1008 -18.79 -5.05 5.50
C PRO A 1008 -18.23 -4.79 6.90
N ASN A 1009 -19.12 -4.81 7.90
CA ASN A 1009 -18.74 -4.82 9.32
C ASN A 1009 -18.14 -6.18 9.68
N VAL A 1010 -16.92 -6.43 9.22
CA VAL A 1010 -16.14 -7.60 9.64
C VAL A 1010 -15.33 -7.13 10.83
N GLY A 1011 -15.66 -7.61 12.03
CA GLY A 1011 -14.83 -7.38 13.22
C GLY A 1011 -13.37 -7.64 12.88
N GLY A 1012 -12.50 -6.69 13.21
CA GLY A 1012 -11.13 -6.59 12.70
C GLY A 1012 -10.35 -7.91 12.76
N VAL A 1013 -9.57 -8.16 11.69
CA VAL A 1013 -8.53 -9.20 11.64
C VAL A 1013 -7.21 -8.58 12.09
#